data_AF-A0AA36J656-F1
#
_entry.id   AF-A0AA36J656-F1
#
_cell.length_a   1.000
_cell.length_b   1.000
_cell.length_c   1.000
_cell.angle_alpha   90.00
_cell.angle_beta   90.00
_cell.angle_gamma   90.00
#
_symmetry.space_group_name_H-M   'P 1'
#
loop_
_entity.id
_entity.type
_entity.pdbx_description
1 polymer ?
#
loop_
_entity_poly.entity_id
_entity_poly.type
_entity_poly.pdbx_seq_one_letter_code
_entity_poly.pdbx_strand_id
1 'polypeptide(L)'
;MAALALGAAALGASVSRARKVGQTRASAVVRHAKPHVNIGTIGHVDHGKTTLSAAISLVCGQFSTSTDTKQKSYEEIDNAPEERNRGITINASHIEYETENRHYCHVDCPGHADYVKNMITGACQMDGGILVISSPDGPMAQTREHILLSKQVGVPKLVCFMNKVDMMDDEELLELVELETREMLSQYGFDGDDTPFIQGSALQALEAMKANSATKKGDNKWVDKILELMETVDDYIPTPERDTDKPFLLAVEDVFSISGRGTVCTGRVEQGIVKKGDEVEILGRGKKPQKSVITGIKMFNTELPEGPAGYTVGVLCRGIDKDSVFRGQVICAPGATKTHTKFKANIYFAKKDEGGRSNPVMPGYMPVFYFRTCDVTGSIVSMTSSDGNEVQMAMPGDDVTCECELIAATPIEKGMRFAMREGGKTIGQGLITDVLTATSFVAPQPARELKEGSQHQAHASSQSSSSASSGASVAALALGAAALGASVSRGRKVGQARASAVVRHAKPHVNIGTIGHVDHGKTTLSAAISLVCGQFSTSTDTKQKSYEEIDNAPEERNRGITINASHIEYETENRHYCHVDCPGHADYVKNMITGACQMDGGILVISSPDGPMAQTREHILLSKQVGVPKLVCFMNKVDMMDDEELLELVELETREMLSQYGFDGDDTPFIQGSALQALEAMKANSATKKGDNKWVDKILELMETVDDYIPTPERDTDKPFLLAVEDVFSISGRGTVCTGRVEQGIVKKGDEVEILGRGKKPQKSVITGIKMFNTELPEGPAGYTVGVLCRGIDKDSVFRGQVICAPGATKTHTKFKANIYFAKKDEGGRTNPVMPGYMPVFYFRTCDVTGSIVSMTSSDGNEVQMAMPGDDVTCECELIAATPIEKGMRFAMREGGKTIGQGLITDAQ
;
A
#
# COMPACT_ATOMS: atom_id res chain seq x y z
N MET A 1 62.28 62.70 -10.47
CA MET A 1 61.73 61.58 -9.67
C MET A 1 60.81 60.78 -10.58
N ALA A 2 60.91 59.45 -10.61
CA ALA A 2 59.91 58.54 -10.03
C ALA A 2 58.46 58.97 -10.39
N ALA A 3 57.77 58.37 -11.36
CA ALA A 3 57.43 56.96 -11.56
C ALA A 3 56.56 56.40 -10.40
N LEU A 4 55.46 55.66 -10.65
CA LEU A 4 55.02 55.06 -11.92
C LEU A 4 53.48 54.98 -11.98
N ALA A 5 52.87 55.57 -13.01
CA ALA A 5 51.43 55.48 -13.29
C ALA A 5 51.12 55.77 -14.76
N LEU A 6 49.95 55.32 -15.24
CA LEU A 6 49.29 55.68 -16.51
C LEU A 6 50.01 55.28 -17.82
N GLY A 7 49.63 54.12 -18.35
CA GLY A 7 48.71 54.11 -19.48
C GLY A 7 49.28 53.94 -20.90
N ALA A 8 48.81 52.89 -21.59
CA ALA A 8 48.71 52.85 -23.05
C ALA A 8 47.49 51.99 -23.41
N ALA A 9 46.51 52.58 -24.11
CA ALA A 9 45.37 51.87 -24.68
C ALA A 9 45.40 51.99 -26.21
N ALA A 10 44.71 51.05 -26.87
CA ALA A 10 44.42 51.02 -28.30
C ALA A 10 45.62 50.99 -29.27
N LEU A 11 45.74 49.85 -29.98
CA LEU A 11 45.84 49.89 -31.44
C LEU A 11 45.17 48.64 -32.00
N GLY A 12 44.07 48.83 -32.73
CA GLY A 12 43.31 47.76 -33.36
C GLY A 12 43.21 47.98 -34.85
N ALA A 13 43.36 46.91 -35.63
CA ALA A 13 43.03 46.87 -37.05
C ALA A 13 42.46 45.47 -37.37
N SER A 14 41.29 45.41 -38.00
CA SER A 14 40.63 44.16 -38.37
C SER A 14 40.41 44.13 -39.88
N VAL A 15 40.65 42.96 -40.49
CA VAL A 15 39.90 42.47 -41.66
C VAL A 15 39.75 40.94 -41.52
N SER A 16 38.62 40.43 -41.98
CA SER A 16 38.24 39.01 -42.04
C SER A 16 39.13 38.16 -42.99
N ARG A 17 39.04 36.82 -43.11
CA ARG A 17 37.92 35.89 -42.83
C ARG A 17 38.41 34.43 -42.81
N ALA A 18 38.03 33.62 -41.83
CA ALA A 18 38.17 32.16 -41.85
C ALA A 18 37.04 31.48 -41.05
N ARG A 19 36.69 30.23 -41.38
CA ARG A 19 35.56 29.50 -40.76
C ARG A 19 35.87 29.06 -39.33
N LYS A 20 34.89 29.18 -38.43
CA LYS A 20 34.87 28.44 -37.16
C LYS A 20 34.74 26.94 -37.44
N VAL A 21 35.58 26.13 -36.78
CA VAL A 21 35.26 24.76 -36.39
C VAL A 21 35.19 24.76 -34.87
N GLY A 22 34.16 24.15 -34.27
CA GLY A 22 33.96 24.19 -32.83
C GLY A 22 34.98 23.34 -32.08
N GLN A 23 35.71 23.93 -31.13
CA GLN A 23 36.45 23.15 -30.14
C GLN A 23 35.49 22.61 -29.09
N THR A 24 35.46 21.29 -28.94
CA THR A 24 34.76 20.60 -27.85
C THR A 24 35.42 20.98 -26.52
N ARG A 25 34.62 21.42 -25.53
CA ARG A 25 35.14 21.54 -24.16
C ARG A 25 35.46 20.15 -23.63
N ALA A 26 36.72 19.91 -23.26
CA ALA A 26 37.07 18.76 -22.44
C ALA A 26 36.51 18.98 -21.03
N SER A 27 35.74 18.02 -20.51
CA SER A 27 35.34 17.99 -19.10
C SER A 27 36.55 17.68 -18.23
N ALA A 28 36.74 18.45 -17.16
CA ALA A 28 37.75 18.12 -16.14
C ALA A 28 37.39 16.76 -15.51
N VAL A 29 38.38 15.89 -15.33
CA VAL A 29 38.21 14.61 -14.64
C VAL A 29 38.47 14.85 -13.16
N VAL A 30 37.40 14.86 -12.36
CA VAL A 30 37.49 15.01 -10.91
C VAL A 30 38.12 13.76 -10.30
N ARG A 31 39.05 13.97 -9.37
CA ARG A 31 39.52 12.94 -8.41
C ARG A 31 39.04 13.36 -7.03
N HIS A 32 38.10 12.61 -6.45
CA HIS A 32 37.77 12.77 -5.03
C HIS A 32 39.00 12.33 -4.23
N ALA A 33 39.69 13.28 -3.59
CA ALA A 33 40.94 13.02 -2.85
C ALA A 33 40.71 12.62 -1.39
N LYS A 34 39.49 12.83 -0.88
CA LYS A 34 39.06 12.52 0.49
C LYS A 34 38.44 11.11 0.56
N PRO A 35 38.59 10.36 1.67
CA PRO A 35 37.90 9.10 1.87
C PRO A 35 36.37 9.25 1.78
N HIS A 36 35.68 8.23 1.26
CA HIS A 36 34.24 8.26 1.03
C HIS A 36 33.45 7.37 1.99
N VAL A 37 32.49 7.96 2.68
CA VAL A 37 31.63 7.31 3.67
C VAL A 37 30.17 7.57 3.27
N ASN A 38 29.33 6.53 3.31
CA ASN A 38 27.89 6.66 3.17
C ASN A 38 27.28 6.81 4.57
N ILE A 39 26.45 7.82 4.78
CA ILE A 39 25.70 8.01 6.04
C ILE A 39 24.23 8.28 5.73
N GLY A 40 23.38 8.40 6.74
CA GLY A 40 21.98 8.77 6.51
C GLY A 40 21.20 9.01 7.81
N THR A 41 20.15 9.82 7.71
CA THR A 41 19.23 10.13 8.81
C THR A 41 18.20 9.01 9.01
N ILE A 42 18.00 8.60 10.26
CA ILE A 42 16.96 7.65 10.70
C ILE A 42 16.24 8.18 11.94
N GLY A 43 15.01 7.72 12.20
CA GLY A 43 14.17 8.21 13.30
C GLY A 43 12.73 8.45 12.87
N HIS A 44 11.86 8.67 13.85
CA HIS A 44 10.40 8.81 13.68
C HIS A 44 9.97 9.94 12.73
N VAL A 45 8.68 9.93 12.35
CA VAL A 45 8.03 11.00 11.57
C VAL A 45 8.21 12.34 12.29
N ASP A 46 8.31 13.44 11.53
CA ASP A 46 8.36 14.82 12.05
C ASP A 46 9.45 15.18 13.07
N HIS A 47 10.41 14.27 13.31
CA HIS A 47 11.65 14.55 14.05
C HIS A 47 12.63 15.44 13.25
N GLY A 48 12.31 15.81 12.01
CA GLY A 48 13.09 16.77 11.21
C GLY A 48 14.35 16.20 10.54
N LYS A 49 14.33 14.92 10.14
CA LYS A 49 15.40 14.26 9.37
C LYS A 49 15.78 15.05 8.12
N THR A 50 14.82 15.28 7.24
CA THR A 50 14.96 16.01 5.98
C THR A 50 15.47 17.45 6.21
N THR A 51 14.99 18.09 7.27
CA THR A 51 15.46 19.42 7.72
C THR A 51 16.94 19.40 8.13
N LEU A 52 17.38 18.37 8.87
CA LEU A 52 18.77 18.16 9.26
C LEU A 52 19.65 17.88 8.05
N SER A 53 19.21 17.02 7.14
CA SER A 53 19.90 16.69 5.88
C SER A 53 20.10 17.93 4.99
N ALA A 54 19.08 18.80 4.90
CA ALA A 54 19.18 20.09 4.24
C ALA A 54 20.15 21.04 4.98
N ALA A 55 20.07 21.12 6.31
CA ALA A 55 20.94 21.98 7.11
C ALA A 55 22.42 21.58 6.96
N ILE A 56 22.73 20.28 7.04
CA ILE A 56 24.09 19.77 6.81
C ILE A 56 24.57 20.09 5.39
N SER A 57 23.73 19.93 4.35
CA SER A 57 24.11 20.27 2.97
C SER A 57 24.45 21.75 2.79
N LEU A 58 23.68 22.67 3.38
CA LEU A 58 23.99 24.10 3.32
C LEU A 58 25.23 24.48 4.14
N VAL A 59 25.35 23.96 5.37
CA VAL A 59 26.49 24.25 6.26
C VAL A 59 27.79 23.69 5.68
N CYS A 60 27.86 22.39 5.38
CA CYS A 60 29.04 21.78 4.77
C CYS A 60 29.34 22.38 3.39
N GLY A 61 28.32 22.69 2.59
CA GLY A 61 28.49 23.37 1.30
C GLY A 61 29.06 24.80 1.41
N GLN A 62 28.88 25.48 2.54
CA GLN A 62 29.46 26.81 2.81
C GLN A 62 30.90 26.73 3.33
N PHE A 63 31.21 25.73 4.16
CA PHE A 63 32.56 25.53 4.73
C PHE A 63 33.47 24.63 3.87
N SER A 64 32.92 24.04 2.80
CA SER A 64 33.67 23.27 1.80
C SER A 64 34.77 24.11 1.14
N THR A 65 35.89 23.45 0.85
CA THR A 65 36.99 24.01 0.06
C THR A 65 36.92 23.62 -1.42
N SER A 66 35.94 22.80 -1.83
CA SER A 66 35.74 22.38 -3.21
C SER A 66 34.67 23.20 -3.93
N THR A 67 34.91 23.52 -5.20
CA THR A 67 34.02 24.37 -6.01
C THR A 67 32.85 23.63 -6.66
N ASP A 68 32.77 22.31 -6.49
CA ASP A 68 31.81 21.44 -7.17
C ASP A 68 30.68 20.94 -6.25
N THR A 69 30.80 21.05 -4.92
CA THR A 69 29.70 20.79 -3.98
C THR A 69 28.56 21.79 -4.18
N LYS A 70 27.49 21.37 -4.84
CA LYS A 70 26.26 22.15 -4.96
C LYS A 70 25.44 22.04 -3.69
N GLN A 71 25.26 23.17 -3.01
CA GLN A 71 24.23 23.35 -1.98
C GLN A 71 22.87 22.87 -2.51
N LYS A 72 22.21 21.95 -1.80
CA LYS A 72 20.80 21.60 -2.04
C LYS A 72 19.92 22.28 -1.01
N SER A 73 18.83 22.89 -1.46
CA SER A 73 17.76 23.37 -0.60
C SER A 73 16.85 22.22 -0.12
N TYR A 74 16.03 22.48 0.90
CA TYR A 74 15.02 21.54 1.40
C TYR A 74 14.07 21.05 0.28
N GLU A 75 13.63 21.97 -0.58
CA GLU A 75 12.76 21.70 -1.72
C GLU A 75 13.44 20.81 -2.78
N GLU A 76 14.77 20.79 -2.83
CA GLU A 76 15.58 19.94 -3.72
C GLU A 76 15.95 18.57 -3.09
N ILE A 77 15.33 18.22 -1.96
CA ILE A 77 15.44 16.91 -1.31
C ILE A 77 14.09 16.19 -1.38
N ASP A 78 13.01 16.81 -0.89
CA ASP A 78 11.62 16.39 -1.14
C ASP A 78 11.18 16.88 -2.53
N ASN A 79 11.69 16.22 -3.57
CA ASN A 79 11.47 16.61 -4.98
C ASN A 79 10.25 15.95 -5.61
N ALA A 80 9.77 14.81 -5.11
CA ALA A 80 8.62 14.16 -5.74
C ALA A 80 7.35 14.99 -5.51
N PRO A 81 6.46 15.13 -6.52
CA PRO A 81 5.16 15.76 -6.32
C PRO A 81 4.35 15.12 -5.17
N GLU A 82 4.52 13.81 -4.98
CA GLU A 82 3.88 13.03 -3.91
C GLU A 82 4.46 13.32 -2.52
N GLU A 83 5.74 13.70 -2.41
CA GLU A 83 6.40 14.11 -1.16
C GLU A 83 5.94 15.52 -0.78
N ARG A 84 6.01 16.46 -1.72
CA ARG A 84 5.59 17.85 -1.53
C ARG A 84 4.11 18.00 -1.17
N ASN A 85 3.24 17.19 -1.77
CA ASN A 85 1.80 17.22 -1.47
C ASN A 85 1.45 16.58 -0.12
N ARG A 86 2.34 15.76 0.47
CA ARG A 86 2.09 15.05 1.74
C ARG A 86 2.92 15.54 2.93
N GLY A 87 3.92 16.40 2.69
CA GLY A 87 4.80 16.92 3.73
C GLY A 87 5.75 15.89 4.35
N ILE A 88 5.90 14.71 3.74
CA ILE A 88 6.73 13.61 4.22
C ILE A 88 7.62 13.07 3.11
N THR A 89 8.89 12.80 3.43
CA THR A 89 9.81 12.07 2.55
C THR A 89 9.33 10.64 2.33
N ILE A 90 9.35 10.16 1.07
CA ILE A 90 8.81 8.86 0.65
C ILE A 90 9.92 7.98 0.08
N ASN A 91 10.78 8.58 -0.74
CA ASN A 91 11.93 7.94 -1.37
C ASN A 91 13.19 8.12 -0.51
N ALA A 92 14.18 7.25 -0.69
CA ALA A 92 15.50 7.47 -0.09
C ALA A 92 16.24 8.52 -0.92
N SER A 93 16.44 9.72 -0.36
CA SER A 93 16.95 10.87 -1.13
C SER A 93 18.46 11.03 -0.92
N HIS A 94 19.23 10.98 -2.01
CA HIS A 94 20.70 10.98 -1.98
C HIS A 94 21.27 12.41 -2.10
N ILE A 95 22.09 12.82 -1.14
CA ILE A 95 22.66 14.17 -0.99
C ILE A 95 24.19 14.07 -0.91
N GLU A 96 24.90 15.04 -1.49
CA GLU A 96 26.37 15.07 -1.60
C GLU A 96 26.93 16.28 -0.85
N TYR A 97 27.94 16.09 0.00
CA TYR A 97 28.71 17.15 0.65
C TYR A 97 30.06 16.62 1.16
N GLU A 98 30.94 17.51 1.62
CA GLU A 98 32.24 17.15 2.20
C GLU A 98 32.53 17.93 3.48
N THR A 99 33.27 17.31 4.40
CA THR A 99 33.94 17.99 5.52
C THR A 99 35.38 18.30 5.12
N GLU A 100 36.21 18.84 6.02
CA GLU A 100 37.66 18.96 5.75
C GLU A 100 38.31 17.58 5.51
N ASN A 101 37.85 16.54 6.23
CA ASN A 101 38.46 15.21 6.20
C ASN A 101 37.88 14.27 5.13
N ARG A 102 36.57 14.29 4.88
CA ARG A 102 35.85 13.21 4.19
C ARG A 102 34.83 13.71 3.16
N HIS A 103 34.48 12.84 2.22
CA HIS A 103 33.40 13.03 1.24
C HIS A 103 32.20 12.15 1.60
N TYR A 104 31.00 12.73 1.69
CA TYR A 104 29.80 12.05 2.17
C TYR A 104 28.74 11.90 1.07
N CYS A 105 28.23 10.67 0.96
CA CYS A 105 26.92 10.40 0.35
C CYS A 105 25.94 10.22 1.50
N HIS A 106 24.98 11.13 1.62
CA HIS A 106 23.96 11.10 2.67
C HIS A 106 22.64 10.58 2.10
N VAL A 107 22.09 9.53 2.69
CA VAL A 107 20.83 8.90 2.31
C VAL A 107 19.76 9.29 3.33
N ASP A 108 18.93 10.29 3.00
CA ASP A 108 17.82 10.69 3.86
C ASP A 108 16.72 9.62 3.79
N CYS A 109 16.40 8.98 4.92
CA CYS A 109 15.44 7.87 4.96
C CYS A 109 14.06 8.29 5.48
N PRO A 110 12.97 7.79 4.87
CA PRO A 110 11.60 8.12 5.29
C PRO A 110 11.32 7.59 6.70
N GLY A 111 10.63 8.39 7.52
CA GLY A 111 10.29 8.04 8.92
C GLY A 111 8.95 7.34 9.12
N HIS A 112 8.14 7.22 8.06
CA HIS A 112 6.76 6.74 8.13
C HIS A 112 6.68 5.21 7.95
N ALA A 113 5.81 4.55 8.73
CA ALA A 113 5.70 3.09 8.81
C ALA A 113 5.53 2.42 7.42
N ASP A 114 4.64 2.95 6.59
CA ASP A 114 4.38 2.52 5.20
C ASP A 114 5.67 2.42 4.36
N TYR A 115 6.62 3.33 4.57
CA TYR A 115 7.86 3.44 3.78
C TYR A 115 9.07 2.78 4.44
N VAL A 116 8.87 1.97 5.49
CA VAL A 116 9.96 1.22 6.12
C VAL A 116 10.70 0.29 5.12
N LYS A 117 10.07 -0.11 4.01
CA LYS A 117 10.77 -0.79 2.89
C LYS A 117 11.89 0.08 2.27
N ASN A 118 11.62 1.38 2.10
CA ASN A 118 12.59 2.33 1.55
C ASN A 118 13.65 2.68 2.60
N MET A 119 13.26 2.86 3.87
CA MET A 119 14.21 2.99 5.00
C MET A 119 15.20 1.82 5.05
N ILE A 120 14.72 0.56 5.04
CA ILE A 120 15.58 -0.63 5.04
C ILE A 120 16.56 -0.59 3.85
N THR A 121 16.08 -0.20 2.67
CA THR A 121 16.91 -0.14 1.46
C THR A 121 18.01 0.93 1.56
N GLY A 122 17.73 2.08 2.17
CA GLY A 122 18.74 3.12 2.44
C GLY A 122 19.69 2.74 3.58
N ALA A 123 19.19 2.16 4.66
CA ALA A 123 19.99 1.71 5.81
C ALA A 123 21.02 0.63 5.41
N CYS A 124 20.68 -0.27 4.47
CA CYS A 124 21.63 -1.22 3.84
C CYS A 124 22.85 -0.54 3.16
N GLN A 125 22.77 0.76 2.87
CA GLN A 125 23.85 1.52 2.24
C GLN A 125 24.74 2.27 3.24
N MET A 126 24.29 2.46 4.47
CA MET A 126 24.97 3.30 5.45
C MET A 126 26.20 2.59 6.04
N ASP A 127 27.33 3.28 6.04
CA ASP A 127 28.53 2.93 6.81
C ASP A 127 28.42 3.43 8.27
N GLY A 128 27.47 4.31 8.56
CA GLY A 128 26.99 4.69 9.89
C GLY A 128 25.77 5.61 9.78
N GLY A 129 24.91 5.63 10.79
CA GLY A 129 23.65 6.41 10.76
C GLY A 129 23.65 7.63 11.68
N ILE A 130 22.80 8.61 11.38
CA ILE A 130 22.44 9.71 12.29
C ILE A 130 21.02 9.44 12.79
N LEU A 131 20.87 9.14 14.07
CA LEU A 131 19.57 8.95 14.72
C LEU A 131 19.04 10.31 15.16
N VAL A 132 17.87 10.71 14.63
CA VAL A 132 17.24 12.01 14.90
C VAL A 132 16.09 11.83 15.89
N ILE A 133 16.25 12.40 17.09
CA ILE A 133 15.26 12.40 18.16
C ILE A 133 14.74 13.83 18.31
N SER A 134 13.44 14.00 18.47
CA SER A 134 12.83 15.31 18.71
C SER A 134 12.74 15.54 20.21
N SER A 135 13.31 16.62 20.74
CA SER A 135 13.36 16.84 22.20
C SER A 135 11.98 16.93 22.87
N PRO A 136 10.93 17.54 22.28
CA PRO A 136 9.61 17.55 22.93
C PRO A 136 8.85 16.22 22.85
N ASP A 137 9.23 15.32 21.94
CA ASP A 137 8.49 14.08 21.62
C ASP A 137 9.17 12.80 22.16
N GLY A 138 10.49 12.84 22.41
CA GLY A 138 11.27 11.72 22.92
C GLY A 138 11.44 10.53 21.95
N PRO A 139 11.88 9.36 22.45
CA PRO A 139 12.15 8.20 21.60
C PRO A 139 10.89 7.39 21.26
N MET A 140 10.21 7.84 20.20
CA MET A 140 8.95 7.30 19.67
C MET A 140 9.01 5.89 19.05
N ALA A 141 7.86 5.34 18.64
CA ALA A 141 7.73 3.94 18.18
C ALA A 141 8.63 3.59 16.98
N GLN A 142 8.65 4.44 15.95
CA GLN A 142 9.56 4.27 14.80
C GLN A 142 11.02 4.55 15.17
N THR A 143 11.34 5.24 16.27
CA THR A 143 12.71 5.32 16.78
C THR A 143 13.19 3.93 17.20
N ARG A 144 12.38 3.16 17.96
CA ARG A 144 12.64 1.74 18.28
C ARG A 144 12.80 0.90 17.01
N GLU A 145 11.83 0.98 16.09
CA GLU A 145 11.86 0.20 14.85
C GLU A 145 13.09 0.53 13.99
N HIS A 146 13.48 1.81 13.89
CA HIS A 146 14.63 2.23 13.08
C HIS A 146 15.97 1.85 13.70
N ILE A 147 16.15 1.94 15.03
CA ILE A 147 17.35 1.43 15.71
C ILE A 147 17.47 -0.08 15.45
N LEU A 148 16.38 -0.82 15.73
CA LEU A 148 16.32 -2.26 15.52
C LEU A 148 16.70 -2.62 14.08
N LEU A 149 15.97 -2.11 13.08
CA LEU A 149 16.22 -2.41 11.66
C LEU A 149 17.63 -2.03 11.19
N SER A 150 18.18 -0.91 11.68
CA SER A 150 19.57 -0.51 11.37
C SER A 150 20.57 -1.53 11.87
N LYS A 151 20.33 -2.14 13.05
CA LYS A 151 21.13 -3.26 13.54
C LYS A 151 20.97 -4.51 12.66
N GLN A 152 19.76 -4.82 12.21
CA GLN A 152 19.47 -6.00 11.38
C GLN A 152 20.19 -5.96 10.03
N VAL A 153 20.18 -4.79 9.35
CA VAL A 153 20.86 -4.61 8.05
C VAL A 153 22.37 -4.44 8.18
N GLY A 154 22.89 -4.22 9.40
CA GLY A 154 24.31 -4.20 9.71
C GLY A 154 24.96 -2.82 9.77
N VAL A 155 24.20 -1.73 10.01
CA VAL A 155 24.77 -0.41 10.29
C VAL A 155 25.64 -0.51 11.55
N PRO A 156 26.94 -0.20 11.51
CA PRO A 156 27.87 -0.56 12.58
C PRO A 156 27.83 0.42 13.77
N LYS A 157 27.57 1.71 13.51
CA LYS A 157 27.48 2.79 14.50
C LYS A 157 26.37 3.78 14.17
N LEU A 158 25.85 4.42 15.20
CA LEU A 158 24.92 5.55 15.12
C LEU A 158 25.52 6.76 15.86
N VAL A 159 25.19 7.98 15.42
CA VAL A 159 25.39 9.23 16.18
C VAL A 159 24.01 9.83 16.44
N CYS A 160 23.74 10.30 17.66
CA CYS A 160 22.45 10.87 18.01
C CYS A 160 22.45 12.39 17.83
N PHE A 161 21.39 12.90 17.19
CA PHE A 161 21.09 14.33 17.12
C PHE A 161 19.73 14.59 17.78
N MET A 162 19.74 15.31 18.90
CA MET A 162 18.53 15.83 19.53
C MET A 162 18.15 17.12 18.81
N ASN A 163 17.06 17.07 18.06
CA ASN A 163 16.53 18.17 17.25
C ASN A 163 15.38 18.88 17.99
N LYS A 164 15.03 20.08 17.52
CA LYS A 164 14.00 20.97 18.10
C LYS A 164 14.32 21.45 19.53
N VAL A 165 15.59 21.49 19.93
CA VAL A 165 16.01 22.01 21.26
C VAL A 165 15.71 23.51 21.41
N ASP A 166 15.41 24.22 20.31
CA ASP A 166 14.83 25.58 20.33
C ASP A 166 13.38 25.66 20.83
N MET A 167 12.72 24.51 21.03
CA MET A 167 11.34 24.39 21.53
C MET A 167 11.26 23.88 22.98
N MET A 168 12.40 23.67 23.65
CA MET A 168 12.48 23.04 24.97
C MET A 168 13.61 23.63 25.82
N ASP A 169 13.27 24.54 26.72
CA ASP A 169 14.22 25.24 27.62
C ASP A 169 14.55 24.49 28.93
N ASP A 170 14.03 23.26 29.11
CA ASP A 170 14.11 22.49 30.37
C ASP A 170 15.25 21.45 30.31
N GLU A 171 16.31 21.71 31.06
CA GLU A 171 17.55 20.90 31.09
C GLU A 171 17.31 19.50 31.70
N GLU A 172 16.43 19.35 32.71
CA GLU A 172 16.12 18.05 33.31
C GLU A 172 15.37 17.13 32.31
N LEU A 173 14.51 17.71 31.46
CA LEU A 173 13.80 16.96 30.42
C LEU A 173 14.68 16.61 29.23
N LEU A 174 15.65 17.45 28.88
CA LEU A 174 16.66 17.14 27.86
C LEU A 174 17.56 15.96 28.32
N GLU A 175 18.04 15.97 29.56
CA GLU A 175 18.78 14.84 30.14
C GLU A 175 17.95 13.54 30.15
N LEU A 176 16.66 13.62 30.47
CA LEU A 176 15.75 12.45 30.43
C LEU A 176 15.60 11.86 29.02
N VAL A 177 15.38 12.69 28.00
CA VAL A 177 15.24 12.24 26.59
C VAL A 177 16.55 11.62 26.06
N GLU A 178 17.70 12.14 26.49
CA GLU A 178 18.98 11.53 26.21
C GLU A 178 19.10 10.15 26.88
N LEU A 179 18.81 10.05 28.19
CA LEU A 179 18.87 8.80 28.95
C LEU A 179 17.97 7.71 28.37
N GLU A 180 16.69 7.99 28.10
CA GLU A 180 15.77 7.03 27.48
C GLU A 180 16.27 6.54 26.11
N THR A 181 16.91 7.43 25.33
CA THR A 181 17.48 7.07 24.03
C THR A 181 18.72 6.20 24.18
N ARG A 182 19.58 6.45 25.18
CA ARG A 182 20.76 5.63 25.49
C ARG A 182 20.37 4.22 25.94
N GLU A 183 19.41 4.09 26.86
CA GLU A 183 18.86 2.79 27.26
C GLU A 183 18.31 2.01 26.05
N MET A 184 17.62 2.69 25.14
CA MET A 184 17.06 2.10 23.93
C MET A 184 18.13 1.63 22.92
N LEU A 185 19.23 2.38 22.76
CA LEU A 185 20.38 1.95 21.96
C LEU A 185 20.99 0.66 22.52
N SER A 186 21.24 0.63 23.84
CA SER A 186 21.77 -0.54 24.54
C SER A 186 20.82 -1.74 24.45
N GLN A 187 19.50 -1.54 24.57
CA GLN A 187 18.50 -2.60 24.41
C GLN A 187 18.59 -3.32 23.06
N TYR A 188 18.84 -2.59 21.98
CA TYR A 188 18.98 -3.14 20.62
C TYR A 188 20.44 -3.40 20.20
N GLY A 189 21.36 -3.43 21.16
CA GLY A 189 22.75 -3.85 20.98
C GLY A 189 23.65 -2.85 20.25
N PHE A 190 23.28 -1.56 20.21
CA PHE A 190 24.25 -0.47 20.01
C PHE A 190 24.89 -0.10 21.35
N ASP A 191 25.96 0.68 21.30
CA ASP A 191 26.65 1.17 22.48
C ASP A 191 25.94 2.43 23.00
N GLY A 192 24.99 2.29 23.92
CA GLY A 192 24.22 3.43 24.43
C GLY A 192 25.04 4.38 25.30
N ASP A 193 26.12 3.91 25.90
CA ASP A 193 26.94 4.69 26.82
C ASP A 193 27.96 5.56 26.04
N ASP A 194 28.73 4.95 25.12
CA ASP A 194 29.77 5.66 24.34
C ASP A 194 29.24 6.33 23.05
N THR A 195 27.95 6.19 22.69
CA THR A 195 27.38 6.89 21.53
C THR A 195 27.33 8.41 21.75
N PRO A 196 27.85 9.24 20.83
CA PRO A 196 27.75 10.69 20.93
C PRO A 196 26.32 11.20 20.76
N PHE A 197 25.96 12.20 21.55
CA PHE A 197 24.67 12.88 21.53
C PHE A 197 24.89 14.38 21.33
N ILE A 198 24.30 14.95 20.27
CA ILE A 198 24.46 16.35 19.90
C ILE A 198 23.10 17.04 19.98
N GLN A 199 22.97 18.01 20.88
CA GLN A 199 21.73 18.76 21.10
C GLN A 199 21.72 20.04 20.24
N GLY A 200 20.64 20.27 19.47
CA GLY A 200 20.58 21.39 18.54
C GLY A 200 19.22 21.63 17.87
N SER A 201 19.21 22.47 16.84
CA SER A 201 18.03 22.73 16.01
C SER A 201 18.39 22.82 14.54
N ALA A 202 17.92 21.85 13.75
CA ALA A 202 18.12 21.81 12.32
C ALA A 202 17.39 22.95 11.59
N LEU A 203 16.19 23.34 12.07
CA LEU A 203 15.40 24.41 11.46
C LEU A 203 16.10 25.76 11.63
N GLN A 204 16.49 26.11 12.85
CA GLN A 204 17.15 27.38 13.14
C GLN A 204 18.52 27.50 12.43
N ALA A 205 19.25 26.39 12.30
CA ALA A 205 20.49 26.34 11.50
C ALA A 205 20.21 26.57 10.00
N LEU A 206 19.18 25.90 9.45
CA LEU A 206 18.76 26.06 8.06
C LEU A 206 18.31 27.51 7.75
N GLU A 207 17.55 28.13 8.66
CA GLU A 207 17.10 29.52 8.52
C GLU A 207 18.26 30.52 8.64
N ALA A 208 19.18 30.32 9.57
CA ALA A 208 20.39 31.14 9.68
C ALA A 208 21.23 31.11 8.39
N MET A 209 21.41 29.92 7.80
CA MET A 209 22.13 29.76 6.52
C MET A 209 21.40 30.37 5.33
N LYS A 210 20.06 30.30 5.29
CA LYS A 210 19.23 31.00 4.29
C LYS A 210 19.29 32.52 4.43
N ALA A 211 19.32 33.04 5.66
CA ALA A 211 19.35 34.47 5.96
C ALA A 211 20.74 35.09 5.72
N ASN A 212 21.82 34.35 5.95
CA ASN A 212 23.19 34.80 5.72
C ASN A 212 24.09 33.66 5.19
N SER A 213 24.23 33.59 3.87
CA SER A 213 25.17 32.71 3.16
C SER A 213 26.65 33.15 3.24
N ALA A 214 27.00 33.99 4.22
CA ALA A 214 28.38 34.33 4.59
C ALA A 214 28.68 34.09 6.09
N THR A 215 27.81 33.36 6.79
CA THR A 215 27.97 32.94 8.20
C THR A 215 29.25 32.12 8.40
N LYS A 216 29.99 32.37 9.47
CA LYS A 216 31.22 31.67 9.86
C LYS A 216 31.01 30.82 11.12
N LYS A 217 31.92 29.87 11.38
CA LYS A 217 31.98 29.16 12.67
C LYS A 217 32.14 30.17 13.81
N GLY A 218 31.23 30.13 14.78
CA GLY A 218 31.11 31.11 15.88
C GLY A 218 30.11 32.26 15.65
N ASP A 219 29.56 32.45 14.43
CA ASP A 219 28.58 33.51 14.17
C ASP A 219 27.14 33.12 14.59
N ASN A 220 26.83 31.81 14.71
CA ASN A 220 25.48 31.33 15.06
C ASN A 220 25.50 29.96 15.76
N LYS A 221 24.99 29.91 17.00
CA LYS A 221 25.00 28.70 17.85
C LYS A 221 24.40 27.43 17.22
N TRP A 222 23.42 27.57 16.32
CA TRP A 222 22.76 26.42 15.70
C TRP A 222 23.53 25.91 14.50
N VAL A 223 24.15 26.81 13.71
CA VAL A 223 25.11 26.43 12.66
C VAL A 223 26.33 25.73 13.27
N ASP A 224 26.82 26.24 14.40
CA ASP A 224 27.92 25.61 15.14
C ASP A 224 27.56 24.20 15.64
N LYS A 225 26.30 23.93 16.03
CA LYS A 225 25.83 22.56 16.37
C LYS A 225 25.75 21.61 15.16
N ILE A 226 25.55 22.11 13.95
CA ILE A 226 25.66 21.28 12.72
C ILE A 226 27.13 20.97 12.40
N LEU A 227 28.05 21.90 12.65
CA LEU A 227 29.49 21.64 12.55
C LEU A 227 29.96 20.64 13.61
N GLU A 228 29.54 20.79 14.86
CA GLU A 228 29.81 19.87 15.97
C GLU A 228 29.32 18.45 15.66
N LEU A 229 28.12 18.30 15.08
CA LEU A 229 27.62 17.01 14.60
C LEU A 229 28.52 16.39 13.53
N MET A 230 28.98 17.18 12.55
CA MET A 230 29.78 16.65 11.44
C MET A 230 31.23 16.37 11.82
N GLU A 231 31.81 17.15 12.74
CA GLU A 231 33.10 16.84 13.40
C GLU A 231 32.98 15.54 14.22
N THR A 232 31.89 15.37 14.97
CA THR A 232 31.59 14.12 15.70
C THR A 232 31.40 12.91 14.77
N VAL A 233 30.79 13.09 13.60
CA VAL A 233 30.61 12.06 12.57
C VAL A 233 31.94 11.69 11.90
N ASP A 234 32.83 12.66 11.67
CA ASP A 234 34.19 12.43 11.18
C ASP A 234 35.03 11.60 12.17
N ASP A 235 34.93 11.85 13.48
CA ASP A 235 35.71 11.13 14.49
C ASP A 235 35.09 9.78 14.89
N TYR A 236 33.78 9.71 15.16
CA TYR A 236 33.16 8.52 15.76
C TYR A 236 32.85 7.42 14.75
N ILE A 237 32.39 7.77 13.54
CA ILE A 237 32.08 6.78 12.50
C ILE A 237 33.39 6.42 11.78
N PRO A 238 33.83 5.15 11.80
CA PRO A 238 35.09 4.77 11.15
C PRO A 238 34.98 4.90 9.64
N THR A 239 36.10 5.24 8.98
CA THR A 239 36.19 5.03 7.53
C THR A 239 36.24 3.52 7.28
N PRO A 240 35.27 2.92 6.59
CA PRO A 240 35.19 1.47 6.40
C PRO A 240 36.26 0.98 5.44
N GLU A 241 36.87 -0.18 5.74
CA GLU A 241 37.70 -0.89 4.78
C GLU A 241 36.85 -1.34 3.59
N ARG A 242 37.37 -1.17 2.37
CA ARG A 242 36.64 -1.43 1.12
C ARG A 242 37.27 -2.62 0.38
N ASP A 243 36.44 -3.61 0.06
CA ASP A 243 36.78 -4.83 -0.69
C ASP A 243 37.12 -4.58 -2.18
N THR A 244 38.05 -3.66 -2.46
CA THR A 244 38.39 -3.22 -3.82
C THR A 244 39.16 -4.26 -4.64
N ASP A 245 39.83 -5.23 -3.98
CA ASP A 245 40.52 -6.35 -4.63
C ASP A 245 39.60 -7.51 -5.05
N LYS A 246 38.33 -7.52 -4.59
CA LYS A 246 37.34 -8.54 -4.97
C LYS A 246 36.77 -8.27 -6.38
N PRO A 247 36.14 -9.26 -7.04
CA PRO A 247 35.43 -9.02 -8.29
C PRO A 247 34.30 -7.98 -8.13
N PHE A 248 34.11 -7.13 -9.14
CA PHE A 248 33.08 -6.08 -9.11
C PHE A 248 31.66 -6.64 -8.86
N LEU A 249 30.92 -6.01 -7.94
CA LEU A 249 29.48 -6.21 -7.76
C LEU A 249 28.80 -4.90 -7.31
N LEU A 250 27.73 -4.52 -8.00
CA LEU A 250 26.81 -3.44 -7.65
C LEU A 250 25.39 -4.00 -7.49
N ALA A 251 24.71 -3.65 -6.41
CA ALA A 251 23.30 -3.99 -6.20
C ALA A 251 22.40 -2.92 -6.85
N VAL A 252 21.51 -3.33 -7.76
CA VAL A 252 20.65 -2.38 -8.50
C VAL A 252 19.56 -1.85 -7.58
N GLU A 253 19.58 -0.54 -7.38
CA GLU A 253 18.60 0.22 -6.60
C GLU A 253 17.47 0.76 -7.51
N ASP A 254 17.82 1.45 -8.59
CA ASP A 254 16.85 1.96 -9.57
C ASP A 254 17.43 1.95 -11.01
N VAL A 255 16.57 2.15 -12.01
CA VAL A 255 16.89 2.02 -13.45
C VAL A 255 16.27 3.16 -14.24
N PHE A 256 17.12 4.03 -14.78
CA PHE A 256 16.74 5.18 -15.60
C PHE A 256 17.09 4.93 -17.07
N SER A 257 16.35 5.55 -17.98
CA SER A 257 16.72 5.62 -19.40
C SER A 257 17.10 7.05 -19.74
N ILE A 258 18.33 7.27 -20.22
CA ILE A 258 18.76 8.57 -20.73
C ILE A 258 18.62 8.55 -22.25
N SER A 259 17.68 9.34 -22.77
CA SER A 259 17.43 9.45 -24.21
C SER A 259 18.72 9.74 -24.98
N GLY A 260 18.98 8.93 -26.01
CA GLY A 260 20.21 9.01 -26.82
C GLY A 260 21.51 8.52 -26.15
N ARG A 261 21.50 8.09 -24.88
CA ARG A 261 22.66 7.46 -24.21
C ARG A 261 22.43 5.99 -23.81
N GLY A 262 21.21 5.61 -23.41
CA GLY A 262 20.85 4.25 -23.00
C GLY A 262 20.49 4.12 -21.52
N THR A 263 20.47 2.88 -21.02
CA THR A 263 19.99 2.54 -19.68
C THR A 263 21.07 2.73 -18.62
N VAL A 264 20.77 3.53 -17.59
CA VAL A 264 21.59 3.74 -16.40
C VAL A 264 20.97 3.00 -15.23
N CYS A 265 21.71 2.07 -14.65
CA CYS A 265 21.33 1.44 -13.39
C CYS A 265 22.07 2.16 -12.26
N THR A 266 21.36 2.60 -11.22
CA THR A 266 21.98 3.18 -10.02
C THR A 266 22.11 2.14 -8.92
N GLY A 267 23.12 2.33 -8.07
CA GLY A 267 23.27 1.57 -6.84
C GLY A 267 24.67 1.68 -6.24
N ARG A 268 24.81 1.07 -5.07
CA ARG A 268 26.07 0.98 -4.33
C ARG A 268 26.96 -0.12 -4.91
N VAL A 269 28.22 0.18 -5.18
CA VAL A 269 29.24 -0.84 -5.41
C VAL A 269 29.55 -1.51 -4.07
N GLU A 270 29.21 -2.79 -3.91
CA GLU A 270 29.48 -3.53 -2.68
C GLU A 270 30.96 -3.96 -2.59
N GLN A 271 31.52 -4.42 -3.72
CA GLN A 271 32.87 -4.96 -3.81
C GLN A 271 33.49 -4.71 -5.20
N GLY A 272 34.82 -4.73 -5.25
CA GLY A 272 35.64 -4.51 -6.45
C GLY A 272 35.71 -3.06 -6.92
N ILE A 273 36.05 -2.90 -8.20
CA ILE A 273 36.09 -1.62 -8.91
C ILE A 273 35.50 -1.83 -10.30
N VAL A 274 34.56 -0.99 -10.73
CA VAL A 274 34.08 -0.93 -12.12
C VAL A 274 34.76 0.18 -12.90
N LYS A 275 35.14 -0.07 -14.15
CA LYS A 275 35.81 0.89 -15.05
C LYS A 275 35.06 1.02 -16.37
N LYS A 276 35.23 2.16 -17.03
CA LYS A 276 34.61 2.43 -18.34
C LYS A 276 35.28 1.56 -19.42
N GLY A 277 34.54 0.60 -19.94
CA GLY A 277 35.00 -0.42 -20.90
C GLY A 277 34.79 -1.85 -20.43
N ASP A 278 34.53 -2.08 -19.13
CA ASP A 278 34.41 -3.41 -18.56
C ASP A 278 33.17 -4.16 -19.07
N GLU A 279 33.34 -5.46 -19.35
CA GLU A 279 32.24 -6.39 -19.55
C GLU A 279 31.61 -6.75 -18.19
N VAL A 280 30.29 -6.86 -18.13
CA VAL A 280 29.54 -7.18 -16.91
C VAL A 280 28.38 -8.14 -17.19
N GLU A 281 27.97 -8.88 -16.17
CA GLU A 281 26.78 -9.73 -16.17
C GLU A 281 25.71 -9.16 -15.22
N ILE A 282 24.45 -9.21 -15.67
CA ILE A 282 23.28 -8.76 -14.89
C ILE A 282 22.48 -9.99 -14.47
N LEU A 283 22.26 -10.14 -13.16
CA LEU A 283 21.79 -11.38 -12.53
C LEU A 283 20.63 -11.14 -11.54
N GLY A 284 19.71 -12.09 -11.43
CA GLY A 284 18.64 -12.12 -10.43
C GLY A 284 17.23 -11.99 -10.98
N ARG A 285 16.23 -11.88 -10.08
CA ARG A 285 14.78 -11.84 -10.38
C ARG A 285 14.30 -13.01 -11.26
N GLY A 286 14.96 -14.16 -11.21
CA GLY A 286 14.65 -15.33 -12.06
C GLY A 286 14.90 -15.15 -13.56
N LYS A 287 15.42 -13.98 -14.01
CA LYS A 287 15.79 -13.77 -15.42
C LYS A 287 17.07 -14.54 -15.76
N LYS A 288 17.21 -14.92 -17.04
CA LYS A 288 18.48 -15.45 -17.56
C LYS A 288 19.58 -14.37 -17.47
N PRO A 289 20.85 -14.73 -17.19
CA PRO A 289 21.97 -13.79 -17.19
C PRO A 289 22.04 -12.98 -18.49
N GLN A 290 22.20 -11.66 -18.37
CA GLN A 290 22.41 -10.76 -19.50
C GLN A 290 23.85 -10.24 -19.48
N LYS A 291 24.47 -10.07 -20.65
CA LYS A 291 25.81 -9.48 -20.78
C LYS A 291 25.72 -8.05 -21.29
N SER A 292 26.55 -7.17 -20.73
CA SER A 292 26.59 -5.73 -21.03
C SER A 292 28.04 -5.23 -21.01
N VAL A 293 28.25 -4.01 -21.49
CA VAL A 293 29.53 -3.29 -21.38
C VAL A 293 29.27 -1.92 -20.74
N ILE A 294 30.07 -1.55 -19.74
CA ILE A 294 29.96 -0.27 -19.05
C ILE A 294 30.53 0.85 -19.93
N THR A 295 29.69 1.82 -20.29
CA THR A 295 30.06 2.90 -21.23
C THR A 295 30.19 4.28 -20.57
N GLY A 296 29.78 4.40 -19.33
CA GLY A 296 29.94 5.58 -18.48
C GLY A 296 29.64 5.22 -17.03
N ILE A 297 30.35 5.87 -16.12
CA ILE A 297 30.14 5.78 -14.67
C ILE A 297 29.90 7.22 -14.21
N LYS A 298 28.87 7.43 -13.40
CA LYS A 298 28.56 8.73 -12.79
C LYS A 298 28.38 8.58 -11.30
N MET A 299 28.89 9.54 -10.54
CA MET A 299 28.46 9.84 -9.18
C MET A 299 27.76 11.20 -9.25
N PHE A 300 26.48 11.24 -8.88
CA PHE A 300 25.58 12.38 -9.08
C PHE A 300 25.69 12.98 -10.51
N ASN A 301 26.16 14.22 -10.63
CA ASN A 301 26.32 14.90 -11.93
C ASN A 301 27.69 14.65 -12.60
N THR A 302 28.67 14.15 -11.85
CA THR A 302 30.08 14.03 -12.25
C THR A 302 30.35 12.71 -12.99
N GLU A 303 31.05 12.74 -14.12
CA GLU A 303 31.51 11.52 -14.81
C GLU A 303 32.83 11.03 -14.20
N LEU A 304 32.83 9.80 -13.67
CA LEU A 304 33.99 9.18 -13.04
C LEU A 304 34.77 8.29 -14.01
N PRO A 305 36.11 8.15 -13.86
CA PRO A 305 36.89 7.19 -14.63
C PRO A 305 36.66 5.74 -14.18
N GLU A 306 36.43 5.53 -12.88
CA GLU A 306 36.19 4.25 -12.23
C GLU A 306 35.33 4.44 -10.97
N GLY A 307 34.62 3.38 -10.55
CA GLY A 307 33.77 3.34 -9.36
C GLY A 307 34.23 2.23 -8.41
N PRO A 308 35.01 2.53 -7.37
CA PRO A 308 35.42 1.55 -6.35
C PRO A 308 34.31 1.20 -5.36
N ALA A 309 34.48 0.07 -4.67
CA ALA A 309 33.62 -0.39 -3.58
C ALA A 309 33.34 0.70 -2.54
N GLY A 310 32.08 0.80 -2.14
CA GLY A 310 31.54 1.84 -1.27
C GLY A 310 30.98 3.07 -1.99
N TYR A 311 31.26 3.28 -3.28
CA TYR A 311 30.67 4.40 -4.04
C TYR A 311 29.25 4.05 -4.50
N THR A 312 28.31 5.00 -4.34
CA THR A 312 27.00 4.97 -5.02
C THR A 312 27.12 5.60 -6.40
N VAL A 313 26.83 4.83 -7.46
CA VAL A 313 27.07 5.23 -8.85
C VAL A 313 25.92 4.86 -9.78
N GLY A 314 25.72 5.66 -10.83
CA GLY A 314 24.97 5.30 -12.02
C GLY A 314 25.89 4.71 -13.09
N VAL A 315 25.69 3.44 -13.44
CA VAL A 315 26.44 2.74 -14.51
C VAL A 315 25.62 2.63 -15.80
N LEU A 316 26.15 3.18 -16.89
CA LEU A 316 25.51 3.20 -18.21
C LEU A 316 25.80 1.90 -18.99
N CYS A 317 24.80 1.04 -19.09
CA CYS A 317 24.87 -0.29 -19.70
C CYS A 317 24.58 -0.24 -21.21
N ARG A 318 25.52 -0.72 -22.03
CA ARG A 318 25.35 -0.79 -23.50
C ARG A 318 24.43 -1.94 -23.91
N GLY A 319 23.44 -1.63 -24.75
CA GLY A 319 22.59 -2.64 -25.41
C GLY A 319 21.54 -3.29 -24.49
N ILE A 320 21.40 -2.76 -23.27
CA ILE A 320 20.43 -3.17 -22.27
C ILE A 320 19.26 -2.21 -22.30
N ASP A 321 18.04 -2.74 -22.39
CA ASP A 321 16.80 -1.94 -22.37
C ASP A 321 16.36 -1.66 -20.91
N LYS A 322 15.65 -0.55 -20.66
CA LYS A 322 15.18 -0.22 -19.31
C LYS A 322 14.25 -1.31 -18.75
N ASP A 323 13.33 -1.83 -19.53
CA ASP A 323 12.37 -2.84 -19.06
C ASP A 323 13.01 -4.24 -18.93
N SER A 324 14.27 -4.37 -19.35
CA SER A 324 15.06 -5.59 -19.20
C SER A 324 15.76 -5.72 -17.83
N VAL A 325 15.96 -4.62 -17.08
CA VAL A 325 16.63 -4.61 -15.75
C VAL A 325 15.73 -4.01 -14.67
N PHE A 326 15.73 -4.60 -13.47
CA PHE A 326 14.92 -4.17 -12.33
C PHE A 326 15.72 -4.07 -11.01
N ARG A 327 15.24 -3.24 -10.08
CA ARG A 327 15.66 -3.21 -8.67
C ARG A 327 15.72 -4.62 -8.09
N GLY A 328 16.77 -4.95 -7.33
CA GLY A 328 16.98 -6.30 -6.79
C GLY A 328 17.64 -7.29 -7.76
N GLN A 329 18.11 -6.83 -8.92
CA GLN A 329 19.18 -7.51 -9.64
C GLN A 329 20.54 -7.01 -9.16
N VAL A 330 21.61 -7.73 -9.51
CA VAL A 330 23.00 -7.25 -9.35
C VAL A 330 23.65 -7.11 -10.72
N ILE A 331 24.57 -6.16 -10.85
CA ILE A 331 25.49 -6.04 -11.98
C ILE A 331 26.88 -6.38 -11.45
N CYS A 332 27.55 -7.37 -12.03
CA CYS A 332 28.84 -7.85 -11.53
C CYS A 332 29.83 -8.14 -12.65
N ALA A 333 31.11 -8.32 -12.31
CA ALA A 333 32.07 -8.92 -13.23
C ALA A 333 31.59 -10.33 -13.66
N PRO A 334 31.85 -10.78 -14.91
CA PRO A 334 31.32 -12.05 -15.40
C PRO A 334 31.73 -13.24 -14.53
N GLY A 335 30.76 -14.04 -14.10
CA GLY A 335 30.96 -15.19 -13.21
C GLY A 335 31.32 -14.86 -11.75
N ALA A 336 31.33 -13.59 -11.32
CA ALA A 336 31.68 -13.18 -9.95
C ALA A 336 30.74 -13.71 -8.86
N THR A 337 29.45 -13.82 -9.16
CA THR A 337 28.43 -14.41 -8.28
C THR A 337 27.47 -15.29 -9.08
N LYS A 338 26.58 -16.01 -8.39
CA LYS A 338 25.64 -16.97 -8.98
C LYS A 338 24.25 -16.79 -8.40
N THR A 339 23.22 -17.09 -9.19
CA THR A 339 21.83 -17.11 -8.71
C THR A 339 21.46 -18.48 -8.17
N HIS A 340 20.90 -18.50 -6.96
CA HIS A 340 20.38 -19.71 -6.31
C HIS A 340 18.89 -19.54 -6.01
N THR A 341 18.17 -20.67 -5.88
CA THR A 341 16.80 -20.71 -5.34
C THR A 341 16.76 -21.32 -3.95
N LYS A 342 17.60 -22.34 -3.68
CA LYS A 342 17.65 -23.05 -2.39
C LYS A 342 18.87 -22.65 -1.56
N PHE A 343 18.69 -22.47 -0.26
CA PHE A 343 19.76 -22.13 0.68
C PHE A 343 19.44 -22.62 2.10
N LYS A 344 20.45 -22.66 2.98
CA LYS A 344 20.30 -22.85 4.42
C LYS A 344 20.69 -21.60 5.16
N ALA A 345 19.98 -21.28 6.23
CA ALA A 345 20.23 -20.10 7.04
C ALA A 345 19.91 -20.34 8.51
N ASN A 346 20.62 -19.67 9.40
CA ASN A 346 20.15 -19.50 10.77
C ASN A 346 19.18 -18.32 10.77
N ILE A 347 18.00 -18.50 11.36
CA ILE A 347 16.90 -17.53 11.33
C ILE A 347 16.40 -17.31 12.76
N TYR A 348 16.45 -16.05 13.21
CA TYR A 348 15.78 -15.58 14.41
C TYR A 348 14.36 -15.11 14.05
N PHE A 349 13.33 -15.62 14.72
CA PHE A 349 11.96 -15.12 14.54
C PHE A 349 11.64 -14.01 15.53
N ALA A 350 11.29 -12.82 15.03
CA ALA A 350 11.06 -11.64 15.86
C ALA A 350 9.76 -11.76 16.69
N LYS A 351 9.85 -11.40 17.98
CA LYS A 351 8.73 -11.41 18.92
C LYS A 351 7.73 -10.28 18.65
N LYS A 352 6.53 -10.35 19.25
CA LYS A 352 5.46 -9.36 19.08
C LYS A 352 5.84 -7.94 19.54
N ASP A 353 6.59 -7.86 20.62
CA ASP A 353 7.19 -6.64 21.20
C ASP A 353 8.32 -6.07 20.35
N GLU A 354 9.03 -6.92 19.60
CA GLU A 354 10.02 -6.55 18.57
C GLU A 354 9.37 -6.21 17.20
N GLY A 355 8.05 -6.03 17.16
CA GLY A 355 7.27 -5.72 15.95
C GLY A 355 6.91 -6.93 15.08
N GLY A 356 7.36 -8.14 15.44
CA GLY A 356 7.19 -9.38 14.70
C GLY A 356 5.87 -10.13 14.96
N ARG A 357 5.96 -11.46 15.05
CA ARG A 357 4.79 -12.36 15.10
C ARG A 357 4.36 -12.67 16.53
N SER A 358 3.06 -12.95 16.69
CA SER A 358 2.50 -13.64 17.88
C SER A 358 2.35 -15.14 17.67
N ASN A 359 2.26 -15.58 16.41
CA ASN A 359 1.88 -16.93 16.05
C ASN A 359 3.10 -17.71 15.52
N PRO A 360 3.21 -19.02 15.82
CA PRO A 360 4.31 -19.84 15.34
C PRO A 360 4.50 -19.80 13.83
N VAL A 361 5.70 -20.11 13.39
CA VAL A 361 6.06 -20.39 11.99
C VAL A 361 6.15 -21.91 11.83
N MET A 362 5.79 -22.43 10.65
CA MET A 362 5.73 -23.86 10.33
C MET A 362 6.35 -24.12 8.94
N PRO A 363 6.78 -25.36 8.63
CA PRO A 363 7.19 -25.72 7.27
C PRO A 363 6.08 -25.43 6.24
N GLY A 364 6.47 -25.03 5.03
CA GLY A 364 5.57 -24.56 3.98
C GLY A 364 5.15 -23.08 4.08
N TYR A 365 5.49 -22.39 5.17
CA TYR A 365 5.22 -20.97 5.34
C TYR A 365 6.00 -20.11 4.33
N MET A 366 5.34 -19.12 3.71
CA MET A 366 5.91 -18.35 2.59
C MET A 366 5.98 -16.81 2.83
N PRO A 367 7.02 -16.29 3.50
CA PRO A 367 7.24 -14.86 3.65
C PRO A 367 8.03 -14.24 2.48
N VAL A 368 8.13 -12.91 2.48
CA VAL A 368 9.02 -12.18 1.57
C VAL A 368 10.40 -12.00 2.21
N PHE A 369 11.43 -12.51 1.55
CA PHE A 369 12.83 -12.39 1.93
C PHE A 369 13.45 -11.14 1.27
N TYR A 370 14.29 -10.44 2.02
CA TYR A 370 14.95 -9.20 1.59
C TYR A 370 16.48 -9.41 1.59
N PHE A 371 17.06 -9.54 0.39
CA PHE A 371 18.51 -9.67 0.17
C PHE A 371 19.01 -8.44 -0.58
N ARG A 372 19.89 -7.63 0.02
CA ARG A 372 20.39 -6.37 -0.58
C ARG A 372 19.20 -5.45 -0.94
N THR A 373 19.03 -5.12 -2.23
CA THR A 373 17.89 -4.36 -2.79
C THR A 373 16.73 -5.24 -3.29
N CYS A 374 16.83 -6.57 -3.16
CA CYS A 374 15.91 -7.55 -3.72
C CYS A 374 14.90 -8.08 -2.70
N ASP A 375 13.61 -7.93 -3.01
CA ASP A 375 12.49 -8.52 -2.30
C ASP A 375 11.92 -9.72 -3.08
N VAL A 376 11.96 -10.93 -2.51
CA VAL A 376 11.56 -12.17 -3.18
C VAL A 376 10.85 -13.12 -2.23
N THR A 377 9.69 -13.64 -2.63
CA THR A 377 8.97 -14.65 -1.85
C THR A 377 9.75 -15.97 -1.84
N GLY A 378 9.76 -16.64 -0.70
CA GLY A 378 10.27 -18.00 -0.59
C GLY A 378 9.49 -18.81 0.42
N SER A 379 9.63 -20.13 0.39
CA SER A 379 9.05 -21.06 1.37
C SER A 379 10.11 -21.55 2.35
N ILE A 380 9.73 -21.72 3.61
CA ILE A 380 10.53 -22.42 4.62
C ILE A 380 10.24 -23.91 4.48
N VAL A 381 11.18 -24.67 3.93
CA VAL A 381 11.00 -26.08 3.56
C VAL A 381 11.12 -27.00 4.78
N SER A 382 12.07 -26.71 5.67
CA SER A 382 12.28 -27.44 6.93
C SER A 382 12.96 -26.54 7.97
N MET A 383 12.87 -26.92 9.24
CA MET A 383 13.49 -26.21 10.37
C MET A 383 14.15 -27.20 11.33
N THR A 384 15.24 -26.77 11.95
CA THR A 384 16.10 -27.57 12.83
C THR A 384 16.54 -26.72 14.02
N SER A 385 16.46 -27.25 15.23
CA SER A 385 16.91 -26.57 16.45
C SER A 385 18.44 -26.44 16.49
N SER A 386 18.96 -25.60 17.38
CA SER A 386 20.39 -25.52 17.73
C SER A 386 20.99 -26.90 18.08
N ASP A 387 20.19 -27.78 18.66
CA ASP A 387 20.60 -29.15 19.04
C ASP A 387 20.57 -30.16 17.87
N GLY A 388 20.27 -29.72 16.64
CA GLY A 388 20.25 -30.56 15.43
C GLY A 388 18.98 -31.40 15.23
N ASN A 389 17.98 -31.29 16.10
CA ASN A 389 16.69 -31.98 15.96
C ASN A 389 15.74 -31.22 15.00
N GLU A 390 15.00 -31.93 14.15
CA GLU A 390 13.93 -31.32 13.33
C GLU A 390 12.83 -30.69 14.20
N VAL A 391 12.31 -29.54 13.79
CA VAL A 391 11.26 -28.82 14.52
C VAL A 391 10.08 -28.53 13.58
N GLN A 392 8.89 -28.97 13.98
CA GLN A 392 7.65 -28.79 13.20
C GLN A 392 7.03 -27.39 13.36
N MET A 393 7.52 -26.60 14.32
CA MET A 393 7.10 -25.22 14.57
C MET A 393 8.20 -24.43 15.26
N ALA A 394 8.43 -23.19 14.85
CA ALA A 394 9.30 -22.23 15.54
C ALA A 394 8.43 -21.13 16.19
N MET A 395 8.73 -20.78 17.43
CA MET A 395 8.06 -19.71 18.17
C MET A 395 8.69 -18.35 17.84
N PRO A 396 7.92 -17.25 17.95
CA PRO A 396 8.51 -15.91 18.00
C PRO A 396 9.43 -15.81 19.23
N GLY A 397 10.71 -15.51 19.00
CA GLY A 397 11.79 -15.55 19.97
C GLY A 397 12.80 -16.69 19.78
N ASP A 398 12.53 -17.66 18.89
CA ASP A 398 13.44 -18.78 18.62
C ASP A 398 14.50 -18.43 17.55
N ASP A 399 15.73 -18.88 17.78
CA ASP A 399 16.77 -19.07 16.77
C ASP A 399 16.74 -20.51 16.23
N VAL A 400 16.48 -20.70 14.94
CA VAL A 400 16.46 -22.02 14.28
C VAL A 400 17.23 -22.03 12.97
N THR A 401 17.77 -23.19 12.59
CA THR A 401 18.35 -23.40 11.26
C THR A 401 17.26 -23.82 10.30
N CYS A 402 17.07 -23.07 9.21
CA CYS A 402 16.05 -23.30 8.20
C CYS A 402 16.67 -23.71 6.85
N GLU A 403 16.00 -24.59 6.11
CA GLU A 403 16.20 -24.73 4.67
C GLU A 403 15.08 -23.97 3.94
N CYS A 404 15.45 -23.13 2.99
CA CYS A 404 14.54 -22.18 2.33
C CYS A 404 14.63 -22.28 0.80
N GLU A 405 13.50 -22.06 0.11
CA GLU A 405 13.39 -22.09 -1.34
C GLU A 405 12.66 -20.85 -1.89
N LEU A 406 13.37 -20.04 -2.67
CA LEU A 406 12.87 -18.83 -3.32
C LEU A 406 12.12 -19.14 -4.61
N ILE A 407 11.01 -18.44 -4.88
CA ILE A 407 10.23 -18.61 -6.12
C ILE A 407 10.98 -18.13 -7.38
N ALA A 408 12.07 -17.36 -7.21
CA ALA A 408 12.87 -16.83 -8.29
C ALA A 408 14.37 -16.90 -7.96
N ALA A 409 15.18 -17.27 -8.94
CA ALA A 409 16.63 -17.38 -8.78
C ALA A 409 17.25 -16.00 -8.48
N THR A 410 17.95 -15.90 -7.36
CA THR A 410 18.39 -14.65 -6.73
C THR A 410 19.88 -14.73 -6.38
N PRO A 411 20.68 -13.65 -6.55
CA PRO A 411 22.11 -13.63 -6.26
C PRO A 411 22.37 -13.59 -4.75
N ILE A 412 22.51 -14.79 -4.16
CA ILE A 412 22.69 -15.02 -2.73
C ILE A 412 23.96 -15.83 -2.46
N GLU A 413 24.64 -15.53 -1.35
CA GLU A 413 25.98 -16.03 -1.04
C GLU A 413 26.08 -16.44 0.45
N LYS A 414 27.00 -17.34 0.80
CA LYS A 414 27.23 -17.78 2.18
C LYS A 414 27.78 -16.62 3.02
N GLY A 415 27.23 -16.41 4.21
CA GLY A 415 27.54 -15.27 5.08
C GLY A 415 26.68 -14.03 4.85
N MET A 416 25.78 -14.04 3.85
CA MET A 416 24.86 -12.93 3.59
C MET A 416 23.75 -12.85 4.64
N ARG A 417 23.49 -11.64 5.14
CA ARG A 417 22.33 -11.33 6.00
C ARG A 417 21.08 -11.03 5.16
N PHE A 418 19.91 -11.33 5.72
CA PHE A 418 18.62 -10.98 5.12
C PHE A 418 17.56 -10.73 6.20
N ALA A 419 16.52 -9.98 5.83
CA ALA A 419 15.32 -9.80 6.65
C ALA A 419 14.13 -10.55 6.01
N MET A 420 13.13 -10.91 6.83
CA MET A 420 11.89 -11.53 6.39
C MET A 420 10.71 -10.64 6.80
N ARG A 421 9.78 -10.39 5.87
CA ARG A 421 8.57 -9.59 6.15
C ARG A 421 7.29 -10.25 5.65
N GLU A 422 6.19 -9.96 6.36
CA GLU A 422 4.82 -10.39 6.07
C GLU A 422 3.87 -9.28 6.54
N GLY A 423 2.87 -8.91 5.74
CA GLY A 423 1.81 -7.97 6.18
C GLY A 423 2.33 -6.62 6.70
N GLY A 424 3.45 -6.12 6.15
CA GLY A 424 4.14 -4.92 6.61
C GLY A 424 5.09 -5.11 7.81
N LYS A 425 5.03 -6.24 8.52
CA LYS A 425 5.84 -6.49 9.72
C LYS A 425 7.13 -7.23 9.39
N THR A 426 8.20 -6.95 10.15
CA THR A 426 9.44 -7.73 10.10
C THR A 426 9.33 -8.90 11.06
N ILE A 427 9.22 -10.11 10.50
CA ILE A 427 8.88 -11.33 11.24
C ILE A 427 10.09 -12.14 11.67
N GLY A 428 11.26 -11.82 11.14
CA GLY A 428 12.50 -12.54 11.41
C GLY A 428 13.68 -12.01 10.59
N GLN A 429 14.86 -12.46 10.97
CA GLN A 429 16.15 -12.11 10.39
C GLN A 429 16.92 -13.39 10.13
N GLY A 430 17.81 -13.43 9.16
CA GLY A 430 18.67 -14.59 8.98
C GLY A 430 20.04 -14.32 8.40
N LEU A 431 20.91 -15.31 8.56
CA LEU A 431 22.26 -15.38 8.03
C LEU A 431 22.39 -16.66 7.21
N ILE A 432 22.70 -16.54 5.92
CA ILE A 432 22.88 -17.69 5.02
C ILE A 432 24.11 -18.49 5.48
N THR A 433 23.87 -19.70 6.00
CA THR A 433 24.91 -20.62 6.43
C THR A 433 25.40 -21.51 5.31
N ASP A 434 24.60 -21.77 4.27
CA ASP A 434 25.07 -22.44 3.05
C ASP A 434 24.17 -22.16 1.83
N VAL A 435 24.70 -22.26 0.61
CA VAL A 435 23.91 -22.10 -0.63
C VAL A 435 23.83 -23.42 -1.40
N LEU A 436 22.60 -23.86 -1.69
CA LEU A 436 22.36 -25.17 -2.30
C LEU A 436 22.31 -25.03 -3.83
N THR A 437 22.92 -25.99 -4.53
CA THR A 437 22.99 -25.93 -6.00
C THR A 437 21.74 -26.54 -6.61
N ALA A 438 20.92 -25.71 -7.27
CA ALA A 438 19.84 -26.21 -8.11
C ALA A 438 20.42 -26.84 -9.38
N THR A 439 19.99 -28.07 -9.70
CA THR A 439 20.36 -28.76 -10.94
C THR A 439 19.89 -27.96 -12.16
N SER A 440 20.62 -28.04 -13.27
CA SER A 440 20.33 -27.30 -14.50
C SER A 440 18.88 -27.49 -14.98
N PHE A 441 18.25 -26.39 -15.39
CA PHE A 441 16.88 -26.33 -15.89
C PHE A 441 16.65 -27.27 -17.09
N VAL A 442 16.08 -28.45 -16.84
CA VAL A 442 15.60 -29.37 -17.89
C VAL A 442 14.12 -29.07 -18.11
N ALA A 443 13.79 -28.49 -19.27
CA ALA A 443 12.39 -28.33 -19.67
C ALA A 443 11.75 -29.72 -19.86
N PRO A 444 10.51 -29.94 -19.40
CA PRO A 444 9.82 -31.20 -19.64
C PRO A 444 9.63 -31.40 -21.15
N GLN A 445 10.18 -32.50 -21.68
CA GLN A 445 9.88 -32.90 -23.06
C GLN A 445 8.44 -33.44 -23.13
N PRO A 446 7.71 -33.23 -24.23
CA PRO A 446 6.39 -33.82 -24.42
C PRO A 446 6.48 -35.35 -24.35
N ALA A 447 5.56 -35.96 -23.60
CA ALA A 447 5.52 -37.41 -23.46
C ALA A 447 5.28 -38.10 -24.81
N ARG A 448 6.04 -39.16 -25.09
CA ARG A 448 5.86 -39.97 -26.30
C ARG A 448 4.53 -40.72 -26.25
N GLU A 449 3.92 -40.86 -27.42
CA GLU A 449 2.72 -41.68 -27.64
C GLU A 449 2.89 -43.11 -27.08
N LEU A 450 1.96 -43.53 -26.25
CA LEU A 450 1.74 -44.95 -25.93
C LEU A 450 0.47 -45.41 -26.65
N LYS A 451 0.60 -46.52 -27.37
CA LYS A 451 -0.43 -47.02 -28.31
C LYS A 451 -1.58 -47.70 -27.58
N GLU A 452 -2.76 -47.66 -28.22
CA GLU A 452 -3.92 -48.47 -27.83
C GLU A 452 -3.62 -49.98 -27.87
N GLY A 453 -4.27 -50.76 -27.00
CA GLY A 453 -3.86 -52.15 -26.73
C GLY A 453 -4.91 -53.09 -26.09
N SER A 454 -6.17 -53.00 -26.53
CA SER A 454 -7.16 -54.10 -26.56
C SER A 454 -7.41 -55.05 -25.36
N GLN A 455 -8.67 -55.02 -24.89
CA GLN A 455 -9.57 -56.17 -24.59
C GLN A 455 -9.49 -57.02 -23.29
N HIS A 456 -10.70 -57.50 -22.92
CA HIS A 456 -11.10 -58.55 -21.95
C HIS A 456 -11.41 -58.13 -20.49
N GLN A 457 -12.44 -58.64 -19.81
CA GLN A 457 -13.76 -59.21 -20.22
C GLN A 457 -14.68 -59.27 -18.97
N ALA A 458 -16.00 -59.49 -19.13
CA ALA A 458 -16.99 -59.35 -18.04
C ALA A 458 -17.29 -60.64 -17.23
N HIS A 459 -17.73 -60.47 -15.97
CA HIS A 459 -18.73 -61.28 -15.21
C HIS A 459 -19.15 -60.40 -13.98
N ALA A 460 -20.43 -60.16 -13.61
CA ALA A 460 -21.57 -61.03 -13.28
C ALA A 460 -21.36 -61.87 -11.99
N SER A 461 -22.25 -61.91 -10.98
CA SER A 461 -23.53 -61.20 -10.68
C SER A 461 -23.84 -61.35 -9.14
N SER A 462 -25.01 -61.15 -8.51
CA SER A 462 -26.42 -60.82 -8.87
C SER A 462 -27.29 -60.54 -7.61
N GLN A 463 -28.22 -59.56 -7.68
CA GLN A 463 -29.51 -59.48 -6.94
C GLN A 463 -29.45 -59.20 -5.39
N SER A 464 -30.50 -58.71 -4.71
CA SER A 464 -31.95 -58.70 -5.00
C SER A 464 -32.76 -57.46 -4.52
N SER A 465 -33.89 -57.21 -5.20
CA SER A 465 -35.18 -56.54 -4.81
C SER A 465 -35.37 -56.02 -3.38
N SER A 466 -36.12 -54.92 -3.14
CA SER A 466 -37.51 -54.74 -3.62
C SER A 466 -37.97 -53.28 -3.85
N SER A 467 -39.19 -53.12 -4.36
CA SER A 467 -39.77 -51.86 -4.85
C SER A 467 -41.28 -51.77 -4.62
N ALA A 468 -41.81 -50.57 -4.35
CA ALA A 468 -43.23 -50.26 -4.45
C ALA A 468 -43.46 -48.79 -4.85
N SER A 469 -44.42 -48.56 -5.76
CA SER A 469 -44.94 -47.25 -6.16
C SER A 469 -46.26 -46.98 -5.38
N SER A 470 -47.05 -45.91 -5.52
CA SER A 470 -47.06 -44.65 -6.31
C SER A 470 -48.23 -43.80 -5.78
N GLY A 471 -48.17 -42.46 -5.85
CA GLY A 471 -49.37 -41.64 -5.62
C GLY A 471 -49.12 -40.14 -5.44
N ALA A 472 -49.75 -39.32 -6.28
CA ALA A 472 -49.91 -37.87 -6.12
C ALA A 472 -51.43 -37.56 -5.94
N SER A 473 -51.95 -36.34 -5.78
CA SER A 473 -51.39 -34.99 -5.91
C SER A 473 -52.29 -33.92 -5.25
N VAL A 474 -51.84 -32.66 -5.25
CA VAL A 474 -52.58 -31.38 -5.08
C VAL A 474 -53.48 -31.17 -3.84
N ALA A 475 -53.17 -30.11 -3.09
CA ALA A 475 -54.16 -29.22 -2.45
C ALA A 475 -53.59 -27.79 -2.41
N ALA A 476 -54.42 -26.75 -2.63
CA ALA A 476 -53.98 -25.35 -2.63
C ALA A 476 -55.14 -24.38 -2.35
N LEU A 477 -54.83 -23.25 -1.68
CA LEU A 477 -55.64 -22.01 -1.58
C LEU A 477 -56.99 -22.14 -0.80
N ALA A 478 -57.53 -21.12 -0.10
CA ALA A 478 -57.00 -19.81 0.30
C ALA A 478 -57.83 -19.18 1.46
N LEU A 479 -57.28 -18.10 2.06
CA LEU A 479 -57.96 -16.91 2.62
C LEU A 479 -59.15 -17.04 3.60
N GLY A 480 -59.04 -16.33 4.74
CA GLY A 480 -60.18 -15.96 5.59
C GLY A 480 -59.75 -15.43 6.96
N ALA A 481 -59.96 -14.13 7.24
CA ALA A 481 -59.56 -13.48 8.49
C ALA A 481 -60.74 -12.86 9.23
N ALA A 482 -60.71 -12.90 10.57
CA ALA A 482 -61.58 -12.12 11.44
C ALA A 482 -60.97 -11.91 12.84
N ALA A 483 -61.11 -10.70 13.38
CA ALA A 483 -61.04 -10.44 14.82
C ALA A 483 -62.44 -10.68 15.45
N LEU A 484 -62.76 -10.47 16.73
CA LEU A 484 -62.20 -9.61 17.79
C LEU A 484 -62.81 -10.08 19.13
N GLY A 485 -62.13 -9.95 20.27
CA GLY A 485 -62.76 -10.23 21.58
C GLY A 485 -61.83 -10.08 22.77
N ALA A 486 -62.21 -9.27 23.76
CA ALA A 486 -61.41 -8.98 24.95
C ALA A 486 -62.14 -9.32 26.26
N SER A 487 -61.40 -9.81 27.26
CA SER A 487 -61.78 -9.73 28.67
C SER A 487 -60.53 -9.67 29.56
N VAL A 488 -60.70 -9.27 30.82
CA VAL A 488 -59.59 -8.78 31.69
C VAL A 488 -59.60 -9.49 33.04
N SER A 489 -58.43 -9.94 33.53
CA SER A 489 -58.22 -10.07 34.99
C SER A 489 -56.77 -9.89 35.48
N ARG A 490 -56.62 -8.91 36.38
CA ARG A 490 -55.73 -8.86 37.57
C ARG A 490 -54.28 -9.37 37.45
N GLY A 491 -53.41 -8.44 37.06
CA GLY A 491 -51.95 -8.59 37.15
C GLY A 491 -51.32 -8.45 38.54
N ARG A 492 -49.98 -8.38 38.53
CA ARG A 492 -49.10 -8.16 39.67
C ARG A 492 -47.97 -7.22 39.23
N LYS A 493 -47.73 -6.11 39.95
CA LYS A 493 -46.71 -5.11 39.59
C LYS A 493 -45.31 -5.57 40.04
N VAL A 494 -44.33 -5.53 39.13
CA VAL A 494 -42.88 -5.54 39.42
C VAL A 494 -42.18 -4.62 38.42
N GLY A 495 -41.21 -3.81 38.88
CA GLY A 495 -40.14 -3.16 38.11
C GLY A 495 -40.47 -2.51 36.76
N GLN A 496 -40.47 -1.16 36.69
CA GLN A 496 -40.33 -0.45 35.42
C GLN A 496 -38.90 -0.58 34.88
N ALA A 497 -38.63 -1.65 34.13
CA ALA A 497 -37.60 -1.58 33.09
C ALA A 497 -38.12 -0.66 31.97
N ARG A 498 -37.29 0.28 31.49
CA ARG A 498 -37.62 1.04 30.28
C ARG A 498 -37.62 0.07 29.09
N ALA A 499 -38.79 -0.17 28.51
CA ALA A 499 -38.86 -0.82 27.20
C ALA A 499 -38.20 0.14 26.18
N SER A 500 -37.05 -0.25 25.65
CA SER A 500 -36.46 0.40 24.48
C SER A 500 -37.45 0.31 23.32
N ALA A 501 -37.75 1.43 22.67
CA ALA A 501 -38.59 1.43 21.48
C ALA A 501 -37.94 0.53 20.41
N VAL A 502 -38.71 -0.42 19.89
CA VAL A 502 -38.25 -1.28 18.79
C VAL A 502 -38.38 -0.47 17.51
N VAL A 503 -37.25 0.07 17.04
CA VAL A 503 -37.20 0.85 15.80
C VAL A 503 -37.64 -0.03 14.64
N ARG A 504 -38.67 0.43 13.94
CA ARG A 504 -38.97 0.00 12.57
C ARG A 504 -38.54 1.13 11.65
N HIS A 505 -37.51 0.92 10.84
CA HIS A 505 -37.25 1.79 9.69
C HIS A 505 -38.46 1.61 8.75
N ALA A 506 -39.34 2.61 8.70
CA ALA A 506 -40.60 2.54 7.96
C ALA A 506 -40.44 2.85 6.46
N LYS A 507 -39.28 3.38 6.08
CA LYS A 507 -38.88 3.74 4.71
C LYS A 507 -38.03 2.61 4.10
N PRO A 508 -38.06 2.39 2.77
CA PRO A 508 -37.15 1.46 2.10
C PRO A 508 -35.68 1.81 2.36
N HIS A 509 -34.84 0.78 2.52
CA HIS A 509 -33.42 0.95 2.81
C HIS A 509 -32.54 0.71 1.57
N VAL A 510 -31.72 1.71 1.24
CA VAL A 510 -30.81 1.71 0.09
C VAL A 510 -29.39 2.03 0.57
N ASN A 511 -28.39 1.32 0.03
CA ASN A 511 -26.99 1.63 0.25
C ASN A 511 -26.46 2.45 -0.92
N ILE A 512 -25.80 3.57 -0.65
CA ILE A 512 -25.10 4.36 -1.66
C ILE A 512 -23.68 4.72 -1.19
N GLY A 513 -22.92 5.45 -1.99
CA GLY A 513 -21.63 5.97 -1.54
C GLY A 513 -20.92 6.82 -2.58
N THR A 514 -19.99 7.64 -2.12
CA THR A 514 -19.18 8.57 -2.91
C THR A 514 -17.95 7.89 -3.52
N ILE A 515 -17.76 8.05 -4.83
CA ILE A 515 -16.62 7.56 -5.59
C ILE A 515 -16.04 8.66 -6.49
N GLY A 516 -14.77 8.55 -6.89
CA GLY A 516 -14.07 9.57 -7.68
C GLY A 516 -12.65 9.83 -7.15
N HIS A 517 -11.87 10.58 -7.93
CA HIS A 517 -10.45 10.89 -7.68
C HIS A 517 -10.19 11.54 -6.30
N VAL A 518 -8.92 11.52 -5.87
CA VAL A 518 -8.46 12.23 -4.67
C VAL A 518 -8.77 13.73 -4.78
N ASP A 519 -8.98 14.39 -3.65
CA ASP A 519 -9.23 15.84 -3.52
C ASP A 519 -10.43 16.43 -4.30
N HIS A 520 -11.26 15.58 -4.94
CA HIS A 520 -12.55 15.96 -5.52
C HIS A 520 -13.63 16.26 -4.45
N GLY A 521 -13.33 16.11 -3.16
CA GLY A 521 -14.22 16.49 -2.05
C GLY A 521 -15.34 15.50 -1.75
N LYS A 522 -15.11 14.19 -1.92
CA LYS A 522 -16.05 13.10 -1.58
C LYS A 522 -16.52 13.18 -0.12
N THR A 523 -15.59 13.10 0.83
CA THR A 523 -15.87 13.16 2.27
C THR A 523 -16.55 14.46 2.69
N THR A 524 -16.19 15.59 2.04
CA THR A 524 -16.89 16.88 2.19
C THR A 524 -18.35 16.80 1.75
N LEU A 525 -18.63 16.13 0.64
CA LEU A 525 -19.99 15.90 0.14
C LEU A 525 -20.78 14.96 1.06
N SER A 526 -20.20 13.84 1.51
CA SER A 526 -20.85 12.91 2.43
C SER A 526 -21.20 13.58 3.78
N ALA A 527 -20.30 14.44 4.27
CA ALA A 527 -20.56 15.29 5.45
C ALA A 527 -21.66 16.32 5.21
N ALA A 528 -21.65 16.99 4.04
CA ALA A 528 -22.68 17.96 3.68
C ALA A 528 -24.07 17.30 3.58
N ILE A 529 -24.17 16.14 2.91
CA ILE A 529 -25.41 15.36 2.83
C ILE A 529 -25.88 14.96 4.25
N SER A 530 -24.99 14.47 5.11
CA SER A 530 -25.36 14.07 6.48
C SER A 530 -25.93 15.23 7.31
N LEU A 531 -25.33 16.42 7.24
CA LEU A 531 -25.86 17.60 7.95
C LEU A 531 -27.17 18.12 7.32
N VAL A 532 -27.25 18.20 5.99
CA VAL A 532 -28.46 18.67 5.27
C VAL A 532 -29.62 17.72 5.52
N CYS A 533 -29.51 16.44 5.15
CA CYS A 533 -30.56 15.45 5.40
C CYS A 533 -30.85 15.30 6.90
N GLY A 534 -29.85 15.40 7.78
CA GLY A 534 -30.04 15.38 9.23
C GLY A 534 -30.80 16.58 9.79
N GLN A 535 -30.87 17.72 9.09
CA GLN A 535 -31.66 18.89 9.50
C GLN A 535 -33.09 18.89 8.90
N PHE A 536 -33.29 18.24 7.75
CA PHE A 536 -34.60 18.09 7.10
C PHE A 536 -35.31 16.75 7.42
N SER A 537 -34.62 15.82 8.09
CA SER A 537 -35.19 14.58 8.62
C SER A 537 -36.37 14.85 9.56
N THR A 538 -37.38 13.99 9.48
CA THR A 538 -38.53 13.99 10.40
C THR A 538 -38.37 12.97 11.54
N SER A 539 -37.28 12.21 11.55
CA SER A 539 -36.95 11.22 12.58
C SER A 539 -36.00 11.79 13.64
N THR A 540 -36.31 11.55 14.91
CA THR A 540 -35.46 11.96 16.05
C THR A 540 -34.28 11.04 16.33
N ASP A 541 -34.19 9.89 15.65
CA ASP A 541 -33.13 8.90 15.87
C ASP A 541 -31.90 9.14 14.98
N THR A 542 -32.04 9.89 13.88
CA THR A 542 -30.96 10.16 12.91
C THR A 542 -29.94 11.16 13.48
N LYS A 543 -28.87 10.64 14.09
CA LYS A 543 -27.80 11.49 14.63
C LYS A 543 -26.97 12.12 13.52
N GLN A 544 -26.98 13.45 13.44
CA GLN A 544 -26.00 14.23 12.70
C GLN A 544 -24.58 13.81 13.11
N LYS A 545 -23.75 13.40 12.14
CA LYS A 545 -22.30 13.28 12.31
C LYS A 545 -21.64 14.55 11.82
N SER A 546 -20.71 15.09 12.60
CA SER A 546 -19.83 16.16 12.15
C SER A 546 -18.77 15.64 11.17
N TYR A 547 -18.14 16.56 10.43
CA TYR A 547 -17.03 16.26 9.51
C TYR A 547 -15.88 15.51 10.23
N GLU A 548 -15.56 15.93 11.46
CA GLU A 548 -14.54 15.32 12.32
C GLU A 548 -14.92 13.89 12.77
N GLU A 549 -16.21 13.55 12.80
CA GLU A 549 -16.71 12.20 13.14
C GLU A 549 -16.78 11.25 11.94
N ILE A 550 -16.37 11.71 10.76
CA ILE A 550 -16.26 10.91 9.53
C ILE A 550 -14.79 10.50 9.33
N ASP A 551 -13.88 11.47 9.22
CA ASP A 551 -12.42 11.24 9.28
C ASP A 551 -11.98 11.01 10.73
N ASN A 552 -12.34 9.84 11.26
CA ASN A 552 -12.24 9.51 12.68
C ASN A 552 -10.95 8.75 13.03
N ALA A 553 -10.24 8.17 12.05
CA ALA A 553 -8.92 7.60 12.32
C ALA A 553 -7.89 8.73 12.53
N PRO A 554 -6.99 8.62 13.53
CA PRO A 554 -5.86 9.54 13.66
C PRO A 554 -4.99 9.60 12.39
N GLU A 555 -4.95 8.48 11.66
CA GLU A 555 -4.23 8.33 10.41
C GLU A 555 -4.89 9.06 9.23
N GLU A 556 -6.22 9.19 9.21
CA GLU A 556 -6.96 9.97 8.20
C GLU A 556 -6.77 11.46 8.44
N ARG A 557 -6.93 11.90 9.70
CA ARG A 557 -6.73 13.31 10.12
C ARG A 557 -5.31 13.81 9.87
N ASN A 558 -4.30 12.97 10.10
CA ASN A 558 -2.90 13.34 9.88
C ASN A 558 -2.49 13.32 8.39
N ARG A 559 -3.19 12.58 7.52
CA ARG A 559 -2.89 12.51 6.07
C ARG A 559 -3.80 13.39 5.20
N GLY A 560 -4.91 13.92 5.75
CA GLY A 560 -5.88 14.74 5.01
C GLY A 560 -6.70 13.99 3.96
N ILE A 561 -6.70 12.65 3.99
CA ILE A 561 -7.36 11.78 3.01
C ILE A 561 -8.10 10.64 3.69
N THR A 562 -9.25 10.25 3.14
CA THR A 562 -9.98 9.04 3.52
C THR A 562 -9.11 7.80 3.27
N ILE A 563 -9.07 6.87 4.23
CA ILE A 563 -8.29 5.62 4.15
C ILE A 563 -9.23 4.41 4.21
N ASN A 564 -10.16 4.44 5.16
CA ASN A 564 -11.17 3.42 5.37
C ASN A 564 -12.47 3.77 4.65
N ALA A 565 -13.30 2.76 4.39
CA ALA A 565 -14.67 3.00 3.94
C ALA A 565 -15.50 3.42 5.17
N SER A 566 -15.95 4.69 5.22
CA SER A 566 -16.69 5.19 6.38
C SER A 566 -18.20 5.08 6.16
N HIS A 567 -18.92 4.59 7.18
CA HIS A 567 -20.36 4.35 7.12
C HIS A 567 -21.14 5.47 7.81
N ILE A 568 -21.97 6.18 7.05
CA ILE A 568 -22.75 7.34 7.47
C ILE A 568 -24.25 7.01 7.29
N GLU A 569 -25.09 7.45 8.23
CA GLU A 569 -26.53 7.20 8.22
C GLU A 569 -27.30 8.53 8.06
N TYR A 570 -28.29 8.55 7.18
CA TYR A 570 -29.26 9.64 7.04
C TYR A 570 -30.52 9.15 6.31
N GLU A 571 -31.56 9.98 6.25
CA GLU A 571 -32.80 9.67 5.53
C GLU A 571 -33.30 10.87 4.71
N THR A 572 -34.01 10.59 3.63
CA THR A 572 -34.84 11.56 2.89
C THR A 572 -36.31 11.42 3.36
N GLU A 573 -37.25 12.13 2.74
CA GLU A 573 -38.68 11.87 2.98
C GLU A 573 -39.08 10.45 2.53
N ASN A 574 -38.49 9.95 1.43
CA ASN A 574 -38.86 8.67 0.82
C ASN A 574 -38.11 7.46 1.38
N ARG A 575 -36.81 7.59 1.68
CA ARG A 575 -35.88 6.46 1.84
C ARG A 575 -34.91 6.63 3.01
N HIS A 576 -34.34 5.51 3.45
CA HIS A 576 -33.33 5.43 4.49
C HIS A 576 -31.97 5.00 3.90
N TYR A 577 -30.92 5.79 4.11
CA TYR A 577 -29.63 5.60 3.46
C TYR A 577 -28.53 5.13 4.43
N CYS A 578 -27.80 4.10 4.01
CA CYS A 578 -26.45 3.84 4.46
C CYS A 578 -25.52 4.36 3.37
N HIS A 579 -24.65 5.32 3.71
CA HIS A 579 -23.71 5.94 2.80
C HIS A 579 -22.29 5.47 3.12
N VAL A 580 -21.60 4.91 2.13
CA VAL A 580 -20.24 4.39 2.24
C VAL A 580 -19.28 5.33 1.50
N ASP A 581 -18.62 6.23 2.24
CA ASP A 581 -17.62 7.13 1.61
C ASP A 581 -16.36 6.32 1.27
N CYS A 582 -15.96 6.31 -0.01
CA CYS A 582 -14.85 5.49 -0.48
C CYS A 582 -13.60 6.33 -0.73
N PRO A 583 -12.41 5.83 -0.34
CA PRO A 583 -11.16 6.55 -0.51
C PRO A 583 -10.83 6.76 -2.01
N GLY A 584 -10.30 7.95 -2.34
CA GLY A 584 -9.94 8.32 -3.72
C GLY A 584 -8.49 8.07 -4.12
N HIS A 585 -7.65 7.59 -3.20
CA HIS A 585 -6.22 7.37 -3.45
C HIS A 585 -5.97 5.98 -4.05
N ALA A 586 -5.02 5.88 -4.99
CA ALA A 586 -4.72 4.65 -5.73
C ALA A 586 -4.37 3.45 -4.81
N ASP A 587 -3.61 3.71 -3.74
CA ASP A 587 -3.20 2.68 -2.77
C ASP A 587 -4.40 2.07 -2.03
N TYR A 588 -5.45 2.85 -1.80
CA TYR A 588 -6.63 2.45 -1.05
C TYR A 588 -7.78 1.94 -1.93
N VAL A 589 -7.55 1.71 -3.24
CA VAL A 589 -8.55 1.14 -4.15
C VAL A 589 -9.08 -0.22 -3.68
N LYS A 590 -8.32 -1.01 -2.88
CA LYS A 590 -8.85 -2.21 -2.19
C LYS A 590 -10.05 -1.88 -1.29
N ASN A 591 -10.01 -0.77 -0.56
CA ASN A 591 -11.10 -0.34 0.30
C ASN A 591 -12.25 0.27 -0.52
N MET A 592 -11.96 1.04 -1.58
CA MET A 592 -12.99 1.48 -2.53
C MET A 592 -13.77 0.31 -3.15
N ILE A 593 -13.09 -0.72 -3.66
CA ILE A 593 -13.73 -1.94 -4.19
C ILE A 593 -14.64 -2.58 -3.13
N THR A 594 -14.18 -2.64 -1.88
CA THR A 594 -14.94 -3.24 -0.78
C THR A 594 -16.20 -2.44 -0.43
N GLY A 595 -16.13 -1.10 -0.50
CA GLY A 595 -17.30 -0.23 -0.31
C GLY A 595 -18.26 -0.26 -1.51
N ALA A 596 -17.73 -0.25 -2.74
CA ALA A 596 -18.51 -0.31 -3.98
C ALA A 596 -19.33 -1.62 -4.09
N CYS A 597 -18.80 -2.76 -3.62
CA CYS A 597 -19.56 -4.02 -3.47
C CYS A 597 -20.83 -3.90 -2.61
N GLN A 598 -20.95 -2.85 -1.78
CA GLN A 598 -22.11 -2.64 -0.91
C GLN A 598 -23.16 -1.70 -1.48
N MET A 599 -22.85 -0.98 -2.57
CA MET A 599 -23.71 0.06 -3.13
C MET A 599 -24.82 -0.53 -4.00
N ASP A 600 -26.03 -0.01 -3.85
CA ASP A 600 -27.14 -0.17 -4.78
C ASP A 600 -27.14 0.93 -5.86
N GLY A 601 -26.36 1.98 -5.66
CA GLY A 601 -25.97 2.98 -6.65
C GLY A 601 -24.93 3.93 -6.08
N GLY A 602 -24.08 4.51 -6.94
CA GLY A 602 -22.97 5.38 -6.51
C GLY A 602 -23.20 6.86 -6.82
N ILE A 603 -22.55 7.74 -6.05
CA ILE A 603 -22.41 9.17 -6.36
C ILE A 603 -20.98 9.37 -6.88
N LEU A 604 -20.83 9.67 -8.17
CA LEU A 604 -19.55 10.00 -8.79
C LEU A 604 -19.25 11.48 -8.57
N VAL A 605 -18.12 11.80 -7.94
CA VAL A 605 -17.72 13.17 -7.59
C VAL A 605 -16.59 13.64 -8.50
N ILE A 606 -16.89 14.65 -9.32
CA ILE A 606 -15.96 15.27 -10.27
C ILE A 606 -15.66 16.68 -9.78
N SER A 607 -14.39 17.06 -9.72
CA SER A 607 -13.99 18.42 -9.38
C SER A 607 -14.01 19.28 -10.64
N SER A 608 -14.80 20.36 -10.66
CA SER A 608 -14.94 21.19 -11.86
C SER A 608 -13.61 21.76 -12.40
N PRO A 609 -12.65 22.25 -11.58
CA PRO A 609 -11.36 22.73 -12.10
C PRO A 609 -10.41 21.63 -12.60
N ASP A 610 -10.62 20.37 -12.21
CA ASP A 610 -9.68 19.26 -12.45
C ASP A 610 -10.19 18.25 -13.52
N GLY A 611 -11.51 18.22 -13.77
CA GLY A 611 -12.13 17.33 -14.75
C GLY A 611 -12.09 15.83 -14.39
N PRO A 612 -12.36 14.94 -15.35
CA PRO A 612 -12.42 13.50 -15.12
C PRO A 612 -11.02 12.85 -15.14
N MET A 613 -10.39 12.86 -13.97
CA MET A 613 -9.04 12.34 -13.70
C MET A 613 -8.89 10.79 -13.76
N ALA A 614 -7.65 10.30 -13.62
CA ALA A 614 -7.32 8.88 -13.81
C ALA A 614 -8.08 7.91 -12.89
N GLN A 615 -8.21 8.24 -11.61
CA GLN A 615 -9.01 7.45 -10.67
C GLN A 615 -10.52 7.62 -10.92
N THR A 616 -10.99 8.67 -11.60
CA THR A 616 -12.38 8.75 -12.07
C THR A 616 -12.65 7.61 -13.07
N ARG A 617 -11.74 7.37 -14.03
CA ARG A 617 -11.79 6.21 -14.93
C ARG A 617 -11.75 4.87 -14.16
N GLU A 618 -10.76 4.68 -13.27
CA GLU A 618 -10.64 3.42 -12.52
C GLU A 618 -11.88 3.17 -11.63
N HIS A 619 -12.45 4.20 -11.00
CA HIS A 619 -13.62 4.06 -10.12
C HIS A 619 -14.92 3.77 -10.90
N ILE A 620 -15.16 4.41 -12.05
CA ILE A 620 -16.31 4.07 -12.91
C ILE A 620 -16.18 2.61 -13.35
N LEU A 621 -15.02 2.23 -13.88
CA LEU A 621 -14.74 0.85 -14.30
C LEU A 621 -15.00 -0.14 -13.15
N LEU A 622 -14.33 0.02 -12.00
CA LEU A 622 -14.46 -0.87 -10.84
C LEU A 622 -15.89 -0.96 -10.31
N SER A 623 -16.63 0.16 -10.25
CA SER A 623 -18.05 0.15 -9.88
C SER A 623 -18.88 -0.72 -10.83
N LYS A 624 -18.60 -0.70 -12.14
CA LYS A 624 -19.22 -1.63 -13.10
C LYS A 624 -18.81 -3.09 -12.84
N GLN A 625 -17.54 -3.35 -12.50
CA GLN A 625 -17.03 -4.71 -12.27
C GLN A 625 -17.67 -5.37 -11.03
N VAL A 626 -17.82 -4.62 -9.93
CA VAL A 626 -18.47 -5.14 -8.70
C VAL A 626 -20.00 -5.18 -8.79
N GLY A 627 -20.59 -4.57 -9.82
CA GLY A 627 -22.02 -4.67 -10.12
C GLY A 627 -22.88 -3.50 -9.64
N VAL A 628 -22.31 -2.32 -9.35
CA VAL A 628 -23.09 -1.11 -9.08
C VAL A 628 -23.96 -0.80 -10.32
N PRO A 629 -25.30 -0.77 -10.21
CA PRO A 629 -26.17 -0.76 -11.39
C PRO A 629 -26.30 0.63 -12.03
N LYS A 630 -26.24 1.69 -11.21
CA LYS A 630 -26.38 3.10 -11.62
C LYS A 630 -25.43 4.01 -10.86
N LEU A 631 -25.07 5.12 -11.48
CA LEU A 631 -24.34 6.24 -10.88
C LEU A 631 -25.16 7.53 -11.04
N VAL A 632 -24.98 8.48 -10.12
CA VAL A 632 -25.42 9.89 -10.24
C VAL A 632 -24.16 10.75 -10.14
N CYS A 633 -24.02 11.76 -11.00
CA CYS A 633 -22.83 12.61 -11.01
C CYS A 633 -23.05 13.89 -10.22
N PHE A 634 -22.05 14.27 -9.42
CA PHE A 634 -21.97 15.55 -8.73
C PHE A 634 -20.70 16.29 -9.15
N MET A 635 -20.87 17.41 -9.85
CA MET A 635 -19.79 18.34 -10.13
C MET A 635 -19.60 19.22 -8.89
N ASN A 636 -18.46 19.08 -8.23
CA ASN A 636 -18.08 19.79 -7.01
C ASN A 636 -17.14 20.96 -7.33
N LYS A 637 -16.93 21.83 -6.33
CA LYS A 637 -16.08 23.04 -6.41
C LYS A 637 -16.52 24.06 -7.47
N VAL A 638 -17.79 24.06 -7.90
CA VAL A 638 -18.31 25.01 -8.91
C VAL A 638 -18.30 26.46 -8.40
N ASP A 639 -18.08 26.68 -7.10
CA ASP A 639 -17.75 27.98 -6.51
C ASP A 639 -16.35 28.52 -6.86
N MET A 640 -15.49 27.72 -7.48
CA MET A 640 -14.13 28.08 -7.91
C MET A 640 -14.02 28.34 -9.42
N MET A 641 -15.14 28.31 -10.17
CA MET A 641 -15.13 28.21 -11.63
C MET A 641 -16.32 28.96 -12.26
N ASP A 642 -16.07 30.17 -12.75
CA ASP A 642 -17.08 31.07 -13.34
C ASP A 642 -17.33 30.86 -14.85
N ASP A 643 -16.68 29.87 -15.48
CA ASP A 643 -16.70 29.64 -16.94
C ASP A 643 -17.68 28.52 -17.33
N GLU A 644 -18.81 28.90 -17.93
CA GLU A 644 -19.90 28.00 -18.30
C GLU A 644 -19.52 27.04 -19.45
N GLU A 645 -18.70 27.47 -20.42
CA GLU A 645 -18.25 26.62 -21.53
C GLU A 645 -17.33 25.48 -21.03
N LEU A 646 -16.48 25.77 -20.03
CA LEU A 646 -15.62 24.76 -19.41
C LEU A 646 -16.38 23.80 -18.48
N LEU A 647 -17.48 24.25 -17.85
CA LEU A 647 -18.36 23.36 -17.07
C LEU A 647 -19.10 22.38 -18.01
N GLU A 648 -19.64 22.85 -19.13
CA GLU A 648 -20.24 21.98 -20.17
C GLU A 648 -19.24 20.95 -20.70
N LEU A 649 -17.98 21.34 -20.92
CA LEU A 649 -16.92 20.43 -21.36
C LEU A 649 -16.62 19.32 -20.34
N VAL A 650 -16.50 19.66 -19.04
CA VAL A 650 -16.25 18.67 -17.96
C VAL A 650 -17.41 17.70 -17.81
N GLU A 651 -18.65 18.16 -18.01
CA GLU A 651 -19.82 17.28 -18.07
C GLU A 651 -19.75 16.33 -19.27
N LEU A 652 -19.49 16.85 -20.48
CA LEU A 652 -19.40 16.07 -21.71
C LEU A 652 -18.33 14.98 -21.63
N GLU A 653 -17.09 15.30 -21.22
CA GLU A 653 -16.01 14.32 -21.05
C GLU A 653 -16.38 13.23 -20.02
N THR A 654 -17.14 13.59 -18.97
CA THR A 654 -17.59 12.63 -17.97
C THR A 654 -18.69 11.71 -18.52
N ARG A 655 -19.60 12.24 -19.36
CA ARG A 655 -20.66 11.45 -20.03
C ARG A 655 -20.09 10.46 -21.03
N GLU A 656 -19.15 10.89 -21.89
CA GLU A 656 -18.44 9.98 -22.81
C GLU A 656 -17.74 8.84 -22.04
N MET A 657 -17.12 9.16 -20.91
CA MET A 657 -16.43 8.21 -20.05
C MET A 657 -17.38 7.19 -19.38
N LEU A 658 -18.56 7.61 -18.94
CA LEU A 658 -19.59 6.71 -18.41
C LEU A 658 -20.04 5.71 -19.48
N SER A 659 -20.32 6.20 -20.69
CA SER A 659 -20.70 5.38 -21.85
C SER A 659 -19.58 4.42 -22.27
N GLN A 660 -18.31 4.86 -22.24
CA GLN A 660 -17.14 4.00 -22.52
C GLN A 660 -17.08 2.76 -21.60
N TYR A 661 -17.40 2.92 -20.32
CA TYR A 661 -17.39 1.84 -19.33
C TYR A 661 -18.76 1.19 -19.10
N GLY A 662 -19.71 1.43 -20.01
CA GLY A 662 -21.01 0.73 -20.04
C GLY A 662 -22.00 1.17 -18.96
N PHE A 663 -21.86 2.37 -18.41
CA PHE A 663 -22.99 3.10 -17.82
C PHE A 663 -23.72 3.88 -18.91
N ASP A 664 -24.91 4.38 -18.59
CA ASP A 664 -25.70 5.18 -19.52
C ASP A 664 -25.27 6.66 -19.40
N GLY A 665 -24.26 7.08 -20.16
CA GLY A 665 -23.70 8.44 -20.05
C GLY A 665 -24.67 9.53 -20.46
N ASP A 666 -25.65 9.22 -21.31
CA ASP A 666 -26.64 10.18 -21.80
C ASP A 666 -27.76 10.37 -20.75
N ASP A 667 -28.35 9.28 -20.24
CA ASP A 667 -29.42 9.34 -19.22
C ASP A 667 -28.90 9.43 -17.77
N THR A 668 -27.59 9.51 -17.52
CA THR A 668 -27.05 9.74 -16.16
C THR A 668 -27.34 11.18 -15.69
N PRO A 669 -27.95 11.41 -14.51
CA PRO A 669 -28.14 12.74 -13.96
C PRO A 669 -26.81 13.38 -13.53
N PHE A 670 -26.70 14.69 -13.75
CA PHE A 670 -25.52 15.50 -13.43
C PHE A 670 -25.95 16.73 -12.62
N ILE A 671 -25.39 16.89 -11.42
CA ILE A 671 -25.76 17.95 -10.48
C ILE A 671 -24.53 18.82 -10.21
N GLN A 672 -24.60 20.10 -10.55
CA GLN A 672 -23.49 21.05 -10.37
C GLN A 672 -23.65 21.82 -9.04
N GLY A 673 -22.59 21.88 -8.22
CA GLY A 673 -22.67 22.50 -6.89
C GLY A 673 -21.32 22.64 -6.15
N SER A 674 -21.41 22.93 -4.85
CA SER A 674 -20.25 23.00 -3.96
C SER A 674 -20.58 22.38 -2.60
N ALA A 675 -19.90 21.28 -2.28
CA ALA A 675 -20.05 20.59 -1.01
C ALA A 675 -19.51 21.41 0.17
N LEU A 676 -18.41 22.14 -0.03
CA LEU A 676 -17.79 22.94 1.03
C LEU A 676 -18.70 24.11 1.43
N GLN A 677 -19.18 24.87 0.45
CA GLN A 677 -20.06 26.02 0.71
C GLN A 677 -21.40 25.61 1.35
N ALA A 678 -21.94 24.43 0.97
CA ALA A 678 -23.11 23.85 1.63
C ALA A 678 -22.81 23.47 3.09
N LEU A 679 -21.67 22.82 3.35
CA LEU A 679 -21.22 22.43 4.69
C LEU A 679 -21.02 23.66 5.60
N GLU A 680 -20.41 24.72 5.07
CA GLU A 680 -20.17 25.97 5.80
C GLU A 680 -21.47 26.73 6.08
N ALA A 681 -22.40 26.81 5.13
CA ALA A 681 -23.72 27.39 5.34
C ALA A 681 -24.49 26.67 6.48
N MET A 682 -24.47 25.34 6.49
CA MET A 682 -25.10 24.53 7.54
C MET A 682 -24.42 24.69 8.91
N LYS A 683 -23.08 24.82 8.95
CA LYS A 683 -22.33 25.13 10.19
C LYS A 683 -22.62 26.55 10.71
N ALA A 684 -22.79 27.53 9.82
CA ALA A 684 -23.08 28.91 10.17
C ALA A 684 -24.54 29.11 10.63
N ASN A 685 -25.49 28.36 10.08
CA ASN A 685 -26.90 28.40 10.46
C ASN A 685 -27.55 27.01 10.34
N SER A 686 -27.62 26.27 11.47
CA SER A 686 -28.30 24.97 11.58
C SER A 686 -29.84 25.04 11.60
N ALA A 687 -30.42 26.11 11.04
CA ALA A 687 -31.85 26.29 10.83
C ALA A 687 -32.16 26.78 9.40
N THR A 688 -31.23 26.60 8.46
CA THR A 688 -31.34 26.97 7.04
C THR A 688 -32.41 26.11 6.35
N LYS A 689 -33.35 26.71 5.63
CA LYS A 689 -34.46 26.02 4.95
C LYS A 689 -34.17 25.80 3.47
N LYS A 690 -34.94 24.90 2.81
CA LYS A 690 -34.96 24.78 1.34
C LYS A 690 -35.36 26.14 0.76
N GLY A 691 -34.50 26.73 -0.08
CA GLY A 691 -34.61 28.08 -0.61
C GLY A 691 -33.81 29.18 0.12
N ASP A 692 -33.23 28.91 1.30
CA ASP A 692 -32.44 29.91 2.04
C ASP A 692 -30.97 29.98 1.56
N ASN A 693 -30.44 28.94 0.89
CA ASN A 693 -29.05 28.90 0.42
C ASN A 693 -28.87 28.00 -0.82
N LYS A 694 -28.40 28.58 -1.93
CA LYS A 694 -28.24 27.90 -3.23
C LYS A 694 -27.41 26.62 -3.20
N TRP A 695 -26.43 26.49 -2.30
CA TRP A 695 -25.56 25.32 -2.22
C TRP A 695 -26.20 24.21 -1.40
N VAL A 696 -26.91 24.55 -0.31
CA VAL A 696 -27.75 23.59 0.44
C VAL A 696 -28.85 23.04 -0.46
N ASP A 697 -29.48 23.89 -1.27
CA ASP A 697 -30.48 23.47 -2.25
C ASP A 697 -29.92 22.50 -3.30
N LYS A 698 -28.66 22.64 -3.74
CA LYS A 698 -27.99 21.66 -4.61
C LYS A 698 -27.70 20.31 -3.94
N ILE A 699 -27.52 20.26 -2.63
CA ILE A 699 -27.43 18.99 -1.88
C ILE A 699 -28.80 18.31 -1.78
N LEU A 700 -29.87 19.10 -1.63
CA LEU A 700 -31.25 18.59 -1.67
C LEU A 700 -31.61 18.07 -3.08
N GLU A 701 -31.27 18.82 -4.13
CA GLU A 701 -31.45 18.44 -5.55
C GLU A 701 -30.73 17.13 -5.89
N LEU A 702 -29.49 16.95 -5.40
CA LEU A 702 -28.75 15.69 -5.52
C LEU A 702 -29.50 14.51 -4.86
N MET A 703 -30.02 14.69 -3.65
CA MET A 703 -30.70 13.62 -2.92
C MET A 703 -32.10 13.31 -3.46
N GLU A 704 -32.81 14.31 -3.97
CA GLU A 704 -34.08 14.18 -4.73
C GLU A 704 -33.83 13.38 -6.02
N THR A 705 -32.76 13.70 -6.75
CA THR A 705 -32.30 12.96 -7.93
C THR A 705 -31.88 11.51 -7.63
N VAL A 706 -31.27 11.27 -6.47
CA VAL A 706 -30.88 9.92 -5.99
C VAL A 706 -32.11 9.09 -5.59
N ASP A 707 -33.13 9.71 -4.99
CA ASP A 707 -34.41 9.07 -4.67
C ASP A 707 -35.19 8.63 -5.92
N ASP A 708 -35.10 9.38 -7.03
CA ASP A 708 -35.80 9.04 -8.28
C ASP A 708 -34.97 8.13 -9.21
N TYR A 709 -33.68 8.43 -9.44
CA TYR A 709 -32.90 7.74 -10.47
C TYR A 709 -32.39 6.36 -10.03
N ILE A 710 -31.94 6.22 -8.79
CA ILE A 710 -31.44 4.94 -8.26
C ILE A 710 -32.65 4.11 -7.80
N PRO A 711 -32.93 2.92 -8.36
CA PRO A 711 -34.10 2.14 -7.97
C PRO A 711 -33.93 1.57 -6.56
N THR A 712 -35.04 1.41 -5.84
CA THR A 712 -35.06 0.53 -4.66
C THR A 712 -34.76 -0.90 -5.14
N PRO A 713 -33.68 -1.53 -4.67
CA PRO A 713 -33.27 -2.84 -5.12
C PRO A 713 -34.21 -3.94 -4.61
N GLU A 714 -34.53 -4.92 -5.45
CA GLU A 714 -35.15 -6.16 -4.99
C GLU A 714 -34.16 -6.93 -4.08
N ARG A 715 -34.69 -7.56 -3.03
CA ARG A 715 -33.89 -8.20 -1.98
C ARG A 715 -34.26 -9.67 -1.87
N ASP A 716 -33.25 -10.54 -1.90
CA ASP A 716 -33.36 -12.00 -1.77
C ASP A 716 -33.67 -12.46 -0.32
N THR A 717 -34.72 -11.92 0.31
CA THR A 717 -35.06 -12.25 1.71
C THR A 717 -35.48 -13.69 1.94
N ASP A 718 -35.92 -14.38 0.88
CA ASP A 718 -36.41 -15.77 0.93
C ASP A 718 -35.28 -16.81 0.75
N LYS A 719 -34.07 -16.37 0.36
CA LYS A 719 -32.88 -17.23 0.29
C LYS A 719 -32.30 -17.47 1.69
N PRO A 720 -31.47 -18.53 1.90
CA PRO A 720 -30.76 -18.72 3.16
C PRO A 720 -29.87 -17.52 3.50
N PHE A 721 -29.80 -17.15 4.78
CA PHE A 721 -29.01 -16.01 5.26
C PHE A 721 -27.52 -16.10 4.83
N LEU A 722 -26.97 -15.00 4.32
CA LEU A 722 -25.53 -14.80 4.11
C LEU A 722 -25.16 -13.32 4.32
N LEU A 723 -24.10 -13.08 5.11
CA LEU A 723 -23.44 -11.80 5.32
C LEU A 723 -21.95 -11.95 5.01
N ALA A 724 -21.38 -11.02 4.24
CA ALA A 724 -19.95 -10.95 4.00
C ALA A 724 -19.27 -10.13 5.10
N VAL A 725 -18.26 -10.69 5.77
CA VAL A 725 -17.59 -10.03 6.90
C VAL A 725 -16.67 -8.93 6.37
N GLU A 726 -16.94 -7.71 6.79
CA GLU A 726 -16.18 -6.50 6.49
C GLU A 726 -15.13 -6.23 7.57
N ASP A 727 -15.54 -6.05 8.83
CA ASP A 727 -14.63 -5.85 9.97
C ASP A 727 -15.15 -6.55 11.25
N VAL A 728 -14.25 -6.82 12.20
CA VAL A 728 -14.48 -7.64 13.39
C VAL A 728 -14.03 -6.90 14.65
N PHE A 729 -14.99 -6.58 15.51
CA PHE A 729 -14.80 -5.88 16.78
C PHE A 729 -14.99 -6.84 17.96
N SER A 730 -14.39 -6.52 19.11
CA SER A 730 -14.70 -7.19 20.38
C SER A 730 -15.31 -6.17 21.33
N ILE A 731 -16.51 -6.44 21.82
CA ILE A 731 -17.15 -5.63 22.86
C ILE A 731 -16.93 -6.31 24.20
N SER A 732 -16.16 -5.65 25.08
CA SER A 732 -15.87 -6.14 26.42
C SER A 732 -17.16 -6.53 27.17
N GLY A 733 -17.18 -7.76 27.71
CA GLY A 733 -18.34 -8.32 28.40
C GLY A 733 -19.54 -8.73 27.51
N ARG A 734 -19.50 -8.51 26.19
CA ARG A 734 -20.55 -8.99 25.25
C ARG A 734 -20.04 -10.02 24.23
N GLY A 735 -18.79 -9.92 23.77
CA GLY A 735 -18.16 -10.82 22.80
C GLY A 735 -17.89 -10.20 21.43
N THR A 736 -17.63 -11.06 20.45
CA THR A 736 -17.19 -10.69 19.10
C THR A 736 -18.35 -10.22 18.22
N VAL A 737 -18.25 -9.00 17.70
CA VAL A 737 -19.18 -8.43 16.72
C VAL A 737 -18.54 -8.45 15.35
N CYS A 738 -19.15 -9.17 14.41
CA CYS A 738 -18.78 -9.11 13.00
C CYS A 738 -19.69 -8.12 12.30
N THR A 739 -19.11 -7.21 11.52
CA THR A 739 -19.85 -6.21 10.73
C THR A 739 -19.85 -6.59 9.25
N GLY A 740 -20.89 -6.19 8.54
CA GLY A 740 -20.97 -6.29 7.09
C GLY A 740 -22.40 -6.21 6.57
N ARG A 741 -22.52 -6.27 5.24
CA ARG A 741 -23.79 -6.27 4.53
C ARG A 741 -24.42 -7.67 4.55
N VAL A 742 -25.71 -7.76 4.89
CA VAL A 742 -26.52 -8.95 4.60
C VAL A 742 -26.76 -8.98 3.08
N GLU A 743 -26.20 -9.96 2.37
CA GLU A 743 -26.39 -10.08 0.92
C GLU A 743 -27.74 -10.71 0.57
N GLN A 744 -28.11 -11.76 1.31
CA GLN A 744 -29.33 -12.54 1.09
C GLN A 744 -29.89 -13.10 2.41
N GLY A 745 -31.18 -13.42 2.40
CA GLY A 745 -31.94 -13.91 3.55
C GLY A 745 -32.24 -12.87 4.63
N ILE A 746 -32.52 -13.37 5.83
CA ILE A 746 -32.75 -12.57 7.05
C ILE A 746 -32.05 -13.27 8.21
N VAL A 747 -31.25 -12.53 9.00
CA VAL A 747 -30.71 -13.01 10.28
C VAL A 747 -31.55 -12.52 11.46
N LYS A 748 -31.79 -13.38 12.44
CA LYS A 748 -32.58 -13.09 13.65
C LYS A 748 -31.79 -13.46 14.91
N LYS A 749 -32.15 -12.81 16.02
CA LYS A 749 -31.53 -13.10 17.32
C LYS A 749 -31.98 -14.47 17.82
N GLY A 750 -31.04 -15.40 17.93
CA GLY A 750 -31.25 -16.81 18.27
C GLY A 750 -30.85 -17.78 17.18
N ASP A 751 -30.59 -17.31 15.95
CA ASP A 751 -30.25 -18.18 14.82
C ASP A 751 -28.87 -18.84 14.99
N GLU A 752 -28.79 -20.13 14.64
CA GLU A 752 -27.53 -20.82 14.43
C GLU A 752 -26.92 -20.41 13.08
N VAL A 753 -25.61 -20.18 13.04
CA VAL A 753 -24.88 -19.76 11.85
C VAL A 753 -23.54 -20.50 11.71
N GLU A 754 -23.04 -20.58 10.48
CA GLU A 754 -21.71 -21.07 10.14
C GLU A 754 -20.84 -19.92 9.62
N ILE A 755 -19.56 -19.91 10.02
CA ILE A 755 -18.55 -18.95 9.59
C ILE A 755 -17.54 -19.69 8.69
N LEU A 756 -17.41 -19.21 7.44
CA LEU A 756 -16.75 -19.92 6.34
C LEU A 756 -15.72 -19.05 5.60
N GLY A 757 -14.66 -19.67 5.07
CA GLY A 757 -13.67 -19.03 4.20
C GLY A 757 -12.28 -18.82 4.82
N ARG A 758 -11.39 -18.14 4.07
CA ARG A 758 -9.97 -17.94 4.41
C ARG A 758 -9.19 -19.24 4.68
N GLY A 759 -9.61 -20.36 4.07
CA GLY A 759 -9.00 -21.68 4.30
C GLY A 759 -9.16 -22.23 5.72
N LYS A 760 -9.92 -21.57 6.60
CA LYS A 760 -10.18 -22.04 7.96
C LYS A 760 -11.27 -23.12 7.98
N LYS A 761 -11.22 -23.99 8.99
CA LYS A 761 -12.31 -24.94 9.27
C LYS A 761 -13.60 -24.18 9.60
N PRO A 762 -14.78 -24.64 9.14
CA PRO A 762 -16.07 -24.07 9.51
C PRO A 762 -16.24 -23.95 11.03
N GLN A 763 -16.67 -22.77 11.49
CA GLN A 763 -17.01 -22.52 12.89
C GLN A 763 -18.53 -22.34 13.03
N LYS A 764 -19.13 -22.89 14.08
CA LYS A 764 -20.56 -22.72 14.39
C LYS A 764 -20.75 -21.68 15.49
N SER A 765 -21.75 -20.82 15.35
CA SER A 765 -22.09 -19.79 16.34
C SER A 765 -23.61 -19.63 16.46
N VAL A 766 -24.04 -18.84 17.45
CA VAL A 766 -25.43 -18.40 17.62
C VAL A 766 -25.43 -16.87 17.68
N ILE A 767 -26.35 -16.22 16.95
CA ILE A 767 -26.48 -14.77 16.94
C ILE A 767 -27.19 -14.28 18.21
N THR A 768 -26.51 -13.54 19.07
CA THR A 768 -27.04 -13.06 20.36
C THR A 768 -27.47 -11.59 20.37
N GLY A 769 -27.18 -10.87 19.28
CA GLY A 769 -27.61 -9.50 19.06
C GLY A 769 -27.33 -9.07 17.62
N ILE A 770 -28.17 -8.16 17.11
CA ILE A 770 -28.04 -7.53 15.81
C ILE A 770 -28.10 -6.02 16.06
N LYS A 771 -27.17 -5.27 15.47
CA LYS A 771 -27.13 -3.81 15.57
C LYS A 771 -26.96 -3.17 14.21
N MET A 772 -27.50 -1.97 14.06
CA MET A 772 -27.26 -1.05 12.96
C MET A 772 -27.08 0.33 13.59
N PHE A 773 -25.99 1.04 13.28
CA PHE A 773 -25.66 2.38 13.80
C PHE A 773 -25.94 2.60 15.31
N ASN A 774 -25.50 1.64 16.13
CA ASN A 774 -25.73 1.50 17.58
C ASN A 774 -27.13 1.07 18.05
N THR A 775 -28.19 1.27 17.26
CA THR A 775 -29.55 0.76 17.51
C THR A 775 -29.56 -0.78 17.51
N GLU A 776 -30.31 -1.41 18.43
CA GLU A 776 -30.50 -2.88 18.45
C GLU A 776 -31.72 -3.27 17.62
N LEU A 777 -31.52 -4.14 16.62
CA LEU A 777 -32.55 -4.60 15.69
C LEU A 777 -33.12 -5.98 16.12
N PRO A 778 -34.40 -6.27 15.83
CA PRO A 778 -34.98 -7.59 16.06
C PRO A 778 -34.48 -8.62 15.02
N GLU A 779 -34.28 -8.18 13.79
CA GLU A 779 -33.81 -8.96 12.64
C GLU A 779 -33.05 -8.05 11.66
N GLY A 780 -32.15 -8.62 10.87
CA GLY A 780 -31.39 -7.96 9.81
C GLY A 780 -31.69 -8.60 8.45
N PRO A 781 -32.53 -7.99 7.60
CA PRO A 781 -32.84 -8.52 6.27
C PRO A 781 -31.80 -8.10 5.21
N ALA A 782 -31.79 -8.82 4.10
CA ALA A 782 -30.94 -8.54 2.94
C ALA A 782 -30.94 -7.05 2.52
N GLY A 783 -29.73 -6.54 2.25
CA GLY A 783 -29.43 -5.13 2.02
C GLY A 783 -28.78 -4.43 3.21
N TYR A 784 -29.24 -4.71 4.43
CA TYR A 784 -28.84 -3.97 5.63
C TYR A 784 -27.36 -4.23 5.98
N THR A 785 -26.62 -3.15 6.29
CA THR A 785 -25.29 -3.24 6.92
C THR A 785 -25.47 -3.34 8.44
N VAL A 786 -25.04 -4.47 9.02
CA VAL A 786 -25.29 -4.80 10.43
C VAL A 786 -24.04 -5.30 11.14
N GLY A 787 -23.96 -5.03 12.44
CA GLY A 787 -23.08 -5.71 13.38
C GLY A 787 -23.82 -6.87 14.05
N VAL A 788 -23.42 -8.10 13.75
CA VAL A 788 -23.95 -9.33 14.38
C VAL A 788 -23.02 -9.80 15.50
N LEU A 789 -23.58 -10.04 16.69
CA LEU A 789 -22.86 -10.52 17.87
C LEU A 789 -22.84 -12.05 17.89
N CYS A 790 -21.66 -12.64 17.71
CA CYS A 790 -21.45 -14.08 17.56
C CYS A 790 -21.06 -14.72 18.91
N ARG A 791 -21.91 -15.63 19.41
CA ARG A 791 -21.67 -16.32 20.69
C ARG A 791 -20.54 -17.35 20.60
N GLY A 792 -19.61 -17.31 21.56
CA GLY A 792 -18.56 -18.32 21.71
C GLY A 792 -17.45 -18.26 20.66
N ILE A 793 -17.44 -17.21 19.85
CA ILE A 793 -16.47 -16.94 18.80
C ILE A 793 -15.48 -15.90 19.31
N ASP A 794 -14.19 -16.17 19.15
CA ASP A 794 -13.12 -15.25 19.53
C ASP A 794 -12.85 -14.23 18.39
N LYS A 795 -12.37 -13.02 18.73
CA LYS A 795 -12.05 -12.02 17.69
C LYS A 795 -10.96 -12.53 16.74
N ASP A 796 -9.94 -13.20 17.26
CA ASP A 796 -8.81 -13.69 16.45
C ASP A 796 -9.14 -15.02 15.75
N SER A 797 -10.39 -15.49 15.80
CA SER A 797 -10.88 -16.62 15.00
C SER A 797 -11.60 -16.19 13.70
N VAL A 798 -12.10 -14.94 13.59
CA VAL A 798 -12.88 -14.42 12.44
C VAL A 798 -12.20 -13.23 11.75
N PHE A 799 -12.28 -13.18 10.41
CA PHE A 799 -11.51 -12.24 9.58
C PHE A 799 -12.35 -11.67 8.42
N ARG A 800 -12.04 -10.43 8.00
CA ARG A 800 -12.52 -9.82 6.74
C ARG A 800 -12.34 -10.79 5.58
N GLY A 801 -13.38 -10.99 4.77
CA GLY A 801 -13.37 -11.97 3.68
C GLY A 801 -13.78 -13.39 4.05
N GLN A 802 -14.23 -13.61 5.29
CA GLN A 802 -15.10 -14.74 5.60
C GLN A 802 -16.56 -14.35 5.37
N VAL A 803 -17.45 -15.34 5.30
CA VAL A 803 -18.91 -15.13 5.33
C VAL A 803 -19.49 -15.74 6.59
N ILE A 804 -20.57 -15.16 7.09
CA ILE A 804 -21.44 -15.73 8.12
C ILE A 804 -22.76 -16.05 7.44
N CYS A 805 -23.18 -17.31 7.50
CA CYS A 805 -24.38 -17.76 6.78
C CYS A 805 -25.22 -18.73 7.62
N ALA A 806 -26.46 -18.99 7.19
CA ALA A 806 -27.22 -20.12 7.70
C ALA A 806 -26.47 -21.45 7.43
N PRO A 807 -26.60 -22.48 8.29
CA PRO A 807 -25.83 -23.72 8.14
C PRO A 807 -26.06 -24.40 6.78
N GLY A 808 -24.96 -24.68 6.06
CA GLY A 808 -25.01 -25.26 4.72
C GLY A 808 -25.54 -24.35 3.60
N ALA A 809 -25.77 -23.05 3.85
CA ALA A 809 -26.27 -22.10 2.84
C ALA A 809 -25.31 -21.87 1.66
N THR A 810 -24.00 -21.98 1.89
CA THR A 810 -22.96 -21.87 0.87
C THR A 810 -21.82 -22.85 1.17
N LYS A 811 -20.84 -22.96 0.27
CA LYS A 811 -19.68 -23.85 0.36
C LYS A 811 -18.40 -23.10 0.05
N THR A 812 -17.29 -23.55 0.63
CA THR A 812 -15.96 -23.05 0.27
C THR A 812 -15.35 -23.93 -0.80
N HIS A 813 -15.01 -23.34 -1.94
CA HIS A 813 -14.36 -24.01 -3.07
C HIS A 813 -12.89 -23.59 -3.17
N THR A 814 -12.11 -24.33 -3.94
CA THR A 814 -10.70 -23.98 -4.23
C THR A 814 -10.43 -23.87 -5.71
N LYS A 815 -11.20 -24.56 -6.56
CA LYS A 815 -11.10 -24.46 -8.01
C LYS A 815 -12.36 -23.81 -8.56
N PHE A 816 -12.24 -23.08 -9.65
CA PHE A 816 -13.38 -22.50 -10.34
C PHE A 816 -13.05 -22.24 -11.81
N LYS A 817 -14.10 -22.19 -12.64
CA LYS A 817 -14.00 -21.81 -14.05
C LYS A 817 -14.72 -20.48 -14.24
N ALA A 818 -14.10 -19.54 -14.91
CA ALA A 818 -14.62 -18.18 -15.09
C ALA A 818 -14.31 -17.62 -16.47
N ASN A 819 -15.20 -16.77 -16.98
CA ASN A 819 -14.86 -15.89 -18.10
C ASN A 819 -14.11 -14.68 -17.52
N ILE A 820 -12.94 -14.36 -18.06
CA ILE A 820 -12.04 -13.33 -17.57
C ILE A 820 -11.66 -12.40 -18.71
N TYR A 821 -11.89 -11.10 -18.50
CA TYR A 821 -11.37 -10.02 -19.33
C TYR A 821 -10.08 -9.48 -18.72
N PHE A 822 -9.00 -9.41 -19.50
CA PHE A 822 -7.74 -8.81 -19.05
C PHE A 822 -7.67 -7.31 -19.38
N ALA A 823 -7.47 -6.47 -18.37
CA ALA A 823 -7.51 -5.02 -18.53
C ALA A 823 -6.28 -4.47 -19.27
N LYS A 824 -6.51 -3.57 -20.23
CA LYS A 824 -5.48 -2.90 -21.03
C LYS A 824 -4.71 -1.84 -20.20
N LYS A 825 -3.59 -1.34 -20.73
CA LYS A 825 -2.74 -0.34 -20.06
C LYS A 825 -3.47 0.98 -19.77
N ASP A 826 -4.28 1.43 -20.72
CA ASP A 826 -5.14 2.61 -20.68
C ASP A 826 -6.31 2.47 -19.68
N GLU A 827 -6.75 1.24 -19.44
CA GLU A 827 -7.72 0.84 -18.41
C GLU A 827 -7.07 0.64 -17.02
N GLY A 828 -5.78 1.01 -16.87
CA GLY A 828 -5.00 0.85 -15.63
C GLY A 828 -4.30 -0.51 -15.46
N GLY A 829 -4.52 -1.45 -16.38
CA GLY A 829 -4.05 -2.83 -16.33
C GLY A 829 -2.67 -3.08 -16.95
N ARG A 830 -2.56 -4.16 -17.74
CA ARG A 830 -1.28 -4.75 -18.19
C ARG A 830 -0.88 -4.28 -19.59
N THR A 831 0.42 -4.33 -19.87
CA THR A 831 0.99 -4.32 -21.23
C THR A 831 1.39 -5.71 -21.72
N ASN A 832 1.67 -6.63 -20.80
CA ASN A 832 2.29 -7.91 -21.08
C ASN A 832 1.24 -9.02 -20.98
N PRO A 833 1.29 -10.03 -21.88
CA PRO A 833 0.34 -11.14 -21.86
C PRO A 833 0.35 -11.91 -20.53
N VAL A 834 -0.77 -12.53 -20.24
CA VAL A 834 -0.96 -13.49 -19.14
C VAL A 834 -0.82 -14.91 -19.71
N MET A 835 -0.29 -15.83 -18.92
CA MET A 835 0.00 -17.22 -19.30
C MET A 835 -0.44 -18.18 -18.18
N PRO A 836 -0.66 -19.47 -18.46
CA PRO A 836 -0.88 -20.47 -17.42
C PRO A 836 0.26 -20.49 -16.39
N GLY A 837 -0.07 -20.76 -15.13
CA GLY A 837 0.84 -20.64 -13.98
C GLY A 837 0.95 -19.22 -13.40
N TYR A 838 0.32 -18.21 -14.01
CA TYR A 838 0.29 -16.84 -13.49
C TYR A 838 -0.54 -16.73 -12.19
N MET A 839 -0.04 -16.00 -11.19
CA MET A 839 -0.59 -15.99 -9.81
C MET A 839 -1.00 -14.60 -9.26
N PRO A 840 -2.15 -14.04 -9.66
CA PRO A 840 -2.65 -12.76 -9.13
C PRO A 840 -3.46 -12.91 -7.84
N VAL A 841 -3.84 -11.78 -7.23
CA VAL A 841 -4.81 -11.72 -6.13
C VAL A 841 -6.22 -11.53 -6.69
N PHE A 842 -7.12 -12.44 -6.35
CA PHE A 842 -8.53 -12.40 -6.69
C PHE A 842 -9.35 -11.77 -5.56
N TYR A 843 -10.34 -10.96 -5.92
CA TYR A 843 -11.22 -10.23 -4.99
C TYR A 843 -12.66 -10.69 -5.15
N PHE A 844 -13.17 -11.43 -4.15
CA PHE A 844 -14.54 -11.94 -4.07
C PHE A 844 -15.24 -11.32 -2.86
N ARG A 845 -16.31 -10.54 -3.06
CA ARG A 845 -17.01 -9.83 -1.97
C ARG A 845 -16.03 -8.95 -1.17
N THR A 846 -15.82 -9.25 0.11
CA THR A 846 -14.84 -8.60 1.01
C THR A 846 -13.51 -9.36 1.12
N CYS A 847 -13.35 -10.49 0.41
CA CYS A 847 -12.21 -11.39 0.48
C CYS A 847 -11.18 -11.15 -0.62
N ASP A 848 -9.91 -11.05 -0.24
CA ASP A 848 -8.76 -11.01 -1.15
C ASP A 848 -7.88 -12.25 -0.97
N VAL A 849 -7.70 -13.05 -2.03
CA VAL A 849 -7.03 -14.35 -1.98
C VAL A 849 -6.21 -14.61 -3.25
N THR A 850 -4.96 -15.03 -3.09
CA THR A 850 -4.11 -15.41 -4.23
C THR A 850 -4.62 -16.69 -4.89
N GLY A 851 -4.52 -16.78 -6.20
CA GLY A 851 -4.75 -18.02 -6.94
C GLY A 851 -3.88 -18.10 -8.17
N SER A 852 -3.77 -19.28 -8.77
CA SER A 852 -3.11 -19.51 -10.06
C SER A 852 -4.15 -19.68 -11.17
N ILE A 853 -3.87 -19.11 -12.35
CA ILE A 853 -4.56 -19.46 -13.59
C ILE A 853 -3.95 -20.77 -14.11
N VAL A 854 -4.73 -21.85 -14.15
CA VAL A 854 -4.26 -23.21 -14.45
C VAL A 854 -4.35 -23.51 -15.95
N SER A 855 -5.43 -23.09 -16.60
CA SER A 855 -5.65 -23.23 -18.04
C SER A 855 -6.46 -22.03 -18.58
N MET A 856 -6.39 -21.78 -19.88
CA MET A 856 -7.19 -20.76 -20.56
C MET A 856 -7.70 -21.30 -21.90
N THR A 857 -8.92 -20.92 -22.27
CA THR A 857 -9.59 -21.33 -23.52
C THR A 857 -10.31 -20.14 -24.16
N SER A 858 -10.33 -20.08 -25.49
CA SER A 858 -11.06 -19.05 -26.25
C SER A 858 -12.58 -19.27 -26.22
N SER A 859 -13.36 -18.30 -26.71
CA SER A 859 -14.80 -18.44 -27.01
C SER A 859 -15.15 -19.75 -27.75
N ASP A 860 -14.27 -20.14 -28.66
CA ASP A 860 -14.45 -21.27 -29.58
C ASP A 860 -14.00 -22.61 -28.97
N GLY A 861 -13.56 -22.62 -27.70
CA GLY A 861 -13.12 -23.82 -26.98
C GLY A 861 -11.69 -24.29 -27.25
N ASN A 862 -10.89 -23.54 -28.03
CA ASN A 862 -9.48 -23.85 -28.28
C ASN A 862 -8.61 -23.47 -27.07
N GLU A 863 -7.55 -24.23 -26.81
CA GLU A 863 -6.58 -23.95 -25.73
C GLU A 863 -5.74 -22.69 -26.06
N VAL A 864 -5.57 -21.81 -25.07
CA VAL A 864 -4.90 -20.51 -25.21
C VAL A 864 -3.67 -20.48 -24.29
N GLN A 865 -2.47 -20.54 -24.88
CA GLN A 865 -1.21 -20.51 -24.13
C GLN A 865 -0.81 -19.11 -23.64
N MET A 866 -1.38 -18.04 -24.23
CA MET A 866 -1.21 -16.67 -23.75
C MET A 866 -2.45 -15.84 -24.10
N ALA A 867 -2.91 -15.00 -23.17
CA ALA A 867 -3.97 -14.03 -23.37
C ALA A 867 -3.38 -12.61 -23.31
N MET A 868 -3.74 -11.75 -24.25
CA MET A 868 -3.30 -10.37 -24.32
C MET A 868 -4.18 -9.45 -23.45
N PRO A 869 -3.66 -8.30 -22.99
CA PRO A 869 -4.50 -7.25 -22.41
C PRO A 869 -5.50 -6.76 -23.46
N GLY A 870 -6.80 -6.85 -23.14
CA GLY A 870 -7.91 -6.63 -24.06
C GLY A 870 -8.68 -7.90 -24.47
N ASP A 871 -8.17 -9.10 -24.15
CA ASP A 871 -8.82 -10.37 -24.49
C ASP A 871 -9.84 -10.79 -23.40
N ASP A 872 -10.98 -11.32 -23.86
CA ASP A 872 -11.92 -12.15 -23.09
C ASP A 872 -11.60 -13.63 -23.30
N VAL A 873 -11.28 -14.36 -22.23
CA VAL A 873 -10.99 -15.81 -22.26
C VAL A 873 -11.66 -16.56 -21.11
N THR A 874 -12.01 -17.82 -21.31
CA THR A 874 -12.49 -18.69 -20.23
C THR A 874 -11.31 -19.38 -19.56
N CYS A 875 -11.07 -19.07 -18.29
CA CYS A 875 -9.96 -19.57 -17.48
C CYS A 875 -10.42 -20.59 -16.44
N GLU A 876 -9.56 -21.58 -16.15
CA GLU A 876 -9.68 -22.41 -14.95
C GLU A 876 -8.65 -21.93 -13.92
N CYS A 877 -9.10 -21.72 -12.69
CA CYS A 877 -8.34 -21.06 -11.64
C CYS A 877 -8.34 -21.88 -10.34
N GLU A 878 -7.25 -21.80 -9.58
CA GLU A 878 -7.07 -22.51 -8.30
C GLU A 878 -6.56 -21.55 -7.22
N LEU A 879 -7.33 -21.41 -6.14
CA LEU A 879 -7.06 -20.50 -5.01
C LEU A 879 -6.20 -21.18 -3.96
N ILE A 880 -5.26 -20.44 -3.35
CA ILE A 880 -4.40 -20.98 -2.27
C ILE A 880 -5.15 -21.29 -0.97
N ALA A 881 -6.41 -20.86 -0.85
CA ALA A 881 -7.24 -21.02 0.33
C ALA A 881 -8.72 -21.20 -0.04
N ALA A 882 -9.40 -22.13 0.65
CA ALA A 882 -10.82 -22.39 0.44
C ALA A 882 -11.66 -21.14 0.75
N THR A 883 -12.46 -20.72 -0.24
CA THR A 883 -13.13 -19.41 -0.28
C THR A 883 -14.61 -19.58 -0.66
N PRO A 884 -15.55 -18.83 -0.06
CA PRO A 884 -16.99 -18.94 -0.35
C PRO A 884 -17.35 -18.25 -1.68
N ILE A 885 -17.24 -19.02 -2.77
CA ILE A 885 -17.48 -18.59 -4.16
C ILE A 885 -18.59 -19.43 -4.80
N GLU A 886 -19.34 -18.85 -5.74
CA GLU A 886 -20.47 -19.51 -6.40
C GLU A 886 -20.67 -19.06 -7.85
N LYS A 887 -21.41 -19.85 -8.62
CA LYS A 887 -21.72 -19.56 -10.03
C LYS A 887 -22.53 -18.27 -10.17
N GLY A 888 -22.11 -17.40 -11.10
CA GLY A 888 -22.70 -16.07 -11.32
C GLY A 888 -22.04 -14.95 -10.52
N MET A 889 -21.11 -15.26 -9.61
CA MET A 889 -20.35 -14.24 -8.87
C MET A 889 -19.36 -13.51 -9.79
N ARG A 890 -19.29 -12.18 -9.65
CA ARG A 890 -18.26 -11.33 -10.25
C ARG A 890 -17.06 -11.18 -9.32
N PHE A 891 -15.87 -11.02 -9.89
CA PHE A 891 -14.64 -10.76 -9.15
C PHE A 891 -13.68 -9.85 -9.93
N ALA A 892 -12.81 -9.16 -9.19
CA ALA A 892 -11.69 -8.40 -9.75
C ALA A 892 -10.35 -9.13 -9.49
N MET A 893 -9.34 -8.86 -10.32
CA MET A 893 -7.98 -9.38 -10.18
C MET A 893 -7.00 -8.21 -10.09
N ARG A 894 -6.07 -8.25 -9.12
CA ARG A 894 -5.03 -7.22 -8.97
C ARG A 894 -3.63 -7.82 -8.77
N GLU A 895 -2.62 -7.09 -9.23
CA GLU A 895 -1.19 -7.33 -8.99
C GLU A 895 -0.47 -5.98 -8.87
N GLY A 896 0.49 -5.85 -7.95
CA GLY A 896 1.37 -4.67 -7.89
C GLY A 896 0.63 -3.33 -7.72
N GLY A 897 -0.51 -3.33 -7.04
CA GLY A 897 -1.39 -2.16 -6.86
C GLY A 897 -2.35 -1.88 -8.02
N LYS A 898 -2.26 -2.62 -9.13
CA LYS A 898 -3.05 -2.37 -10.36
C LYS A 898 -4.15 -3.39 -10.58
N THR A 899 -5.27 -2.95 -11.14
CA THR A 899 -6.38 -3.81 -11.58
C THR A 899 -6.04 -4.42 -12.95
N ILE A 900 -5.79 -5.73 -13.00
CA ILE A 900 -5.24 -6.41 -14.18
C ILE A 900 -6.30 -7.16 -15.00
N GLY A 901 -7.50 -7.32 -14.46
CA GLY A 901 -8.59 -8.06 -15.10
C GLY A 901 -9.79 -8.22 -14.17
N GLN A 902 -10.87 -8.72 -14.74
CA GLN A 902 -12.16 -8.95 -14.08
C GLN A 902 -12.75 -10.26 -14.59
N GLY A 903 -13.64 -10.90 -13.83
CA GLY A 903 -14.30 -12.10 -14.32
C GLY A 903 -15.64 -12.44 -13.68
N LEU A 904 -16.30 -13.42 -14.29
CA LEU A 904 -17.58 -13.98 -13.89
C LEU A 904 -17.44 -15.51 -13.73
N ILE A 905 -17.73 -16.02 -12.53
CA ILE A 905 -17.65 -17.46 -12.26
C ILE A 905 -18.75 -18.21 -13.02
N THR A 906 -18.33 -19.13 -13.90
CA THR A 906 -19.22 -20.01 -14.67
C THR A 906 -19.47 -21.36 -13.99
N ASP A 907 -18.53 -21.81 -13.15
CA ASP A 907 -18.61 -23.04 -12.34
C ASP A 907 -17.64 -23.00 -11.15
N ALA A 908 -17.91 -23.72 -10.06
CA ALA A 908 -17.09 -23.73 -8.83
C ALA A 908 -16.98 -25.14 -8.22
N GLN A 909 -15.76 -25.54 -7.80
CA GLN A 909 -15.38 -26.91 -7.45
C GLN A 909 -14.50 -26.99 -6.17
#